data_AF-A0A1D8RAE9-F1
#
_entry.id   AF-A0A1D8RAE9-F1
#
_cell.length_a   1.000
_cell.length_b   1.000
_cell.length_c   1.000
_cell.angle_alpha   90.00
_cell.angle_beta   90.00
_cell.angle_gamma   90.00
#
_symmetry.space_group_name_H-M   'P 1'
#
loop_
_entity.id
_entity.type
_entity.pdbx_description
1 polymer ?
#
loop_
_entity_poly.entity_id
_entity_poly.type
_entity_poly.pdbx_seq_one_letter_code
_entity_poly.pdbx_strand_id
1 'polypeptide(L)'
;MSKDGSEEERASLLKGPSVIIGGGTSSRPGSGMAMTDAYGYNPGVFKDVTYDDNEFETETSTFKRVLGKLKYAAKKVWGRKLRTIVLFIMLVVPAVVFAMEEERGGAGHGGGGLSETYVPIGSAKPYEYRLGSSFKFKYMEAEVYYNPGTLLADDLECKDAAAHCPSLNFTLVDEFDEILLTWTIDGSPSSAGVGPTYHHIFKGEKVLSNCVLFIEMVADGVGDDPVAISFEAHGVDEAVDNEVIFGALILLFVYFLIITELIHRTLAAMLGSFITLGVLSALNKRPALSVIIMWIDFETIMLLFGMMIIVGVLAETGAFEYAAVKAYKISKGKVWPLLTMLVMFSAVVSAFLDNVTTILLLTPVTIRMCNVIGLDPIPILLAEVIFSNIGGTATAVGDPPNVIIVSSKWNEVADQEDIDFVELTSHLFVGIVFVTAAAYLQLRFMYRNTIFNNPDSPRVAELKREINIWSKTLRSQGHGGTRPEEKAFIEQLQAKIDELYKDIELAESSDQESWEETVREMEMDAQIKDFDLFYNTMLVLFVVILLFFLHSLPSLHLDLGWIAILGAISLLLISGIQNIEELMMKVEWATLLFFAALFVLIEGLAELGLIGFIGDNTSKLIKDFPEEHRNGLSIVLILWVSAIASSFIDNIPFTTAMIPVIKAIASDPEVNIPMRPLVWALAFGACLGGNGTLIGASANVVMVGLAEQEGITITFNRFFVLGFPMMLGTTTVAMVYLLICHVAFEWH
;
A
#
# COMPACT_ATOMS: atom_id res chain seq x y z
N MET A 1 -42.02 -38.75 43.03
CA MET A 1 -42.41 -40.15 42.74
C MET A 1 -41.30 -40.77 41.92
N SER A 2 -40.69 -41.79 42.53
CA SER A 2 -39.88 -42.89 41.98
C SER A 2 -40.09 -43.23 40.49
N LYS A 3 -39.14 -43.76 39.71
CA LYS A 3 -37.81 -44.32 40.02
C LYS A 3 -37.14 -44.79 38.72
N ASP A 4 -35.81 -44.78 38.80
CA ASP A 4 -34.84 -45.79 38.35
C ASP A 4 -34.55 -46.03 36.87
N GLY A 5 -33.27 -45.81 36.56
CA GLY A 5 -32.56 -46.13 35.33
C GLY A 5 -31.16 -45.49 35.28
N SER A 6 -30.47 -45.52 36.43
CA SER A 6 -29.08 -45.12 36.72
C SER A 6 -28.07 -46.05 35.98
N GLU A 7 -26.76 -45.86 35.91
CA GLU A 7 -25.78 -44.86 36.34
C GLU A 7 -24.39 -45.32 35.84
N GLU A 8 -23.42 -44.40 35.93
CA GLU A 8 -22.00 -44.62 36.33
C GLU A 8 -21.03 -45.45 35.47
N GLU A 9 -19.72 -45.16 35.45
CA GLU A 9 -18.90 -43.98 35.73
C GLU A 9 -17.45 -44.34 35.34
N ARG A 10 -16.68 -43.32 34.95
CA ARG A 10 -15.24 -43.08 35.22
C ARG A 10 -14.12 -44.03 34.73
N ALA A 11 -13.22 -43.38 33.98
CA ALA A 11 -11.75 -43.29 34.16
C ALA A 11 -10.92 -44.59 34.13
N SER A 12 -9.92 -44.76 33.26
CA SER A 12 -8.63 -44.04 33.31
C SER A 12 -7.58 -44.74 32.41
N LEU A 13 -6.48 -44.03 32.12
CA LEU A 13 -5.13 -44.53 31.76
C LEU A 13 -4.80 -44.87 30.29
N LEU A 14 -4.10 -43.92 29.65
CA LEU A 14 -2.76 -44.05 29.06
C LEU A 14 -2.35 -45.44 28.53
N LYS A 15 -2.15 -45.54 27.20
CA LYS A 15 -1.01 -46.22 26.55
C LYS A 15 -1.06 -46.01 25.03
N GLY A 16 -0.04 -45.34 24.49
CA GLY A 16 0.19 -45.27 23.03
C GLY A 16 0.63 -46.64 22.47
N PRO A 17 0.63 -46.83 21.14
CA PRO A 17 1.19 -48.03 20.55
C PRO A 17 2.68 -47.82 20.26
N SER A 18 3.43 -48.74 20.84
CA SER A 18 4.86 -48.94 20.74
C SER A 18 5.32 -49.33 19.34
N VAL A 19 6.50 -48.83 19.01
CA VAL A 19 7.47 -49.29 18.03
C VAL A 19 7.62 -50.82 18.04
N ILE A 20 7.66 -51.42 16.84
CA ILE A 20 8.23 -52.76 16.61
C ILE A 20 9.52 -52.57 15.80
N ILE A 21 10.63 -52.97 16.41
CA ILE A 21 11.97 -53.06 15.83
C ILE A 21 12.12 -54.45 15.18
N GLY A 22 12.56 -54.49 13.93
CA GLY A 22 13.16 -55.65 13.30
C GLY A 22 14.51 -55.24 12.73
N GLY A 23 15.59 -55.73 13.33
CA GLY A 23 16.97 -55.40 12.97
C GLY A 23 17.64 -56.41 12.02
N GLY A 24 18.79 -55.98 11.51
CA GLY A 24 19.81 -56.79 10.83
C GLY A 24 19.80 -56.61 9.31
N THR A 25 20.89 -56.35 8.58
CA THR A 25 22.34 -56.34 8.89
C THR A 25 23.07 -55.72 7.70
N SER A 26 24.09 -54.92 8.00
CA SER A 26 25.36 -54.66 7.28
C SER A 26 25.48 -54.74 5.74
N SER A 27 26.12 -53.69 5.21
CA SER A 27 27.31 -53.69 4.32
C SER A 27 27.15 -52.91 3.00
N ARG A 28 27.78 -51.73 2.96
CA ARG A 28 28.43 -51.16 1.75
C ARG A 28 29.81 -51.83 1.62
N PRO A 29 30.40 -51.98 0.41
CA PRO A 29 31.21 -50.88 -0.14
C PRO A 29 31.23 -50.76 -1.69
N GLY A 30 31.53 -49.54 -2.17
CA GLY A 30 32.63 -49.32 -3.13
C GLY A 30 32.36 -49.21 -4.65
N SER A 31 32.52 -47.97 -5.16
CA SER A 31 33.40 -47.55 -6.29
C SER A 31 33.13 -47.87 -7.77
N GLY A 32 33.38 -46.85 -8.62
CA GLY A 32 33.80 -46.93 -10.06
C GLY A 32 32.70 -46.52 -11.06
N MET A 33 32.69 -45.35 -11.75
CA MET A 33 33.62 -44.70 -12.72
C MET A 33 33.45 -45.17 -14.19
N ALA A 34 33.49 -44.18 -15.11
CA ALA A 34 33.54 -44.20 -16.60
C ALA A 34 32.18 -44.41 -17.34
N MET A 35 31.65 -43.49 -18.16
CA MET A 35 32.15 -42.77 -19.36
C MET A 35 32.34 -43.71 -20.57
N THR A 36 31.55 -43.50 -21.64
CA THR A 36 31.94 -43.38 -23.07
C THR A 36 30.73 -43.53 -24.03
N ASP A 37 30.59 -42.53 -24.92
CA ASP A 37 30.33 -42.59 -26.37
C ASP A 37 29.01 -43.26 -26.89
N ALA A 38 28.34 -42.86 -27.98
CA ALA A 38 28.81 -42.21 -29.19
C ALA A 38 27.66 -41.87 -30.18
N TYR A 39 27.89 -40.84 -31.01
CA TYR A 39 27.44 -40.59 -32.41
C TYR A 39 25.97 -40.32 -32.79
N GLY A 40 25.78 -39.17 -33.47
CA GLY A 40 24.67 -38.97 -34.41
C GLY A 40 24.38 -37.53 -34.87
N TYR A 41 25.38 -36.77 -35.35
CA TYR A 41 25.16 -35.45 -35.98
C TYR A 41 24.73 -35.64 -37.44
N ASN A 42 23.56 -35.12 -37.82
CA ASN A 42 23.09 -35.09 -39.22
C ASN A 42 22.70 -33.63 -39.58
N PRO A 43 23.47 -32.92 -40.41
CA PRO A 43 23.17 -31.54 -40.78
C PRO A 43 22.34 -31.50 -42.07
N GLY A 44 21.14 -30.93 -41.98
CA GLY A 44 20.44 -30.38 -43.13
C GLY A 44 19.03 -30.89 -43.33
N VAL A 45 18.05 -30.18 -42.76
CA VAL A 45 16.86 -29.68 -43.46
C VAL A 45 16.38 -28.44 -42.70
N PHE A 46 16.69 -27.24 -43.19
CA PHE A 46 15.93 -26.04 -42.85
C PHE A 46 14.56 -26.17 -43.54
N LYS A 47 13.49 -26.40 -42.76
CA LYS A 47 12.11 -26.06 -43.12
C LYS A 47 11.24 -26.03 -41.86
N ASP A 48 10.54 -24.91 -41.73
CA ASP A 48 9.38 -24.62 -40.87
C ASP A 48 9.59 -24.72 -39.34
N VAL A 49 9.95 -23.58 -38.75
CA VAL A 49 9.83 -23.34 -37.30
C VAL A 49 8.35 -23.06 -37.00
N THR A 50 7.60 -24.10 -36.66
CA THR A 50 6.40 -23.98 -35.82
C THR A 50 6.85 -23.90 -34.36
N TYR A 51 6.47 -22.83 -33.67
CA TYR A 51 6.65 -22.66 -32.24
C TYR A 51 6.00 -23.83 -31.49
N ASP A 52 6.77 -24.58 -30.70
CA ASP A 52 6.27 -25.63 -29.81
C ASP A 52 6.12 -25.03 -28.40
N ASP A 53 4.88 -24.78 -28.00
CA ASP A 53 4.50 -24.15 -26.72
C ASP A 53 4.80 -25.03 -25.48
N ASN A 54 5.28 -26.27 -25.67
CA ASN A 54 5.39 -27.26 -24.60
C ASN A 54 6.66 -27.16 -23.72
N GLU A 55 7.74 -26.53 -24.18
CA GLU A 55 9.00 -26.46 -23.39
C GLU A 55 9.00 -25.33 -22.34
N PHE A 56 8.17 -24.29 -22.49
CA PHE A 56 8.00 -23.25 -21.47
C PHE A 56 6.85 -23.53 -20.49
N GLU A 57 5.91 -24.41 -20.86
CA GLU A 57 4.86 -24.89 -19.95
C GLU A 57 5.42 -25.74 -18.78
N THR A 58 6.59 -26.36 -18.94
CA THR A 58 7.16 -27.25 -17.91
C THR A 58 7.78 -26.49 -16.72
N GLU A 59 8.40 -25.33 -16.93
CA GLU A 59 8.89 -24.50 -15.81
C GLU A 59 7.75 -23.72 -15.14
N THR A 60 6.82 -23.18 -15.93
CA THR A 60 5.67 -22.43 -15.41
C THR A 60 4.65 -23.31 -14.69
N SER A 61 4.48 -24.57 -15.13
CA SER A 61 3.68 -25.56 -14.41
C SER A 61 4.34 -25.97 -13.09
N THR A 62 5.67 -25.96 -13.00
CA THR A 62 6.39 -26.24 -11.76
C THR A 62 6.15 -25.14 -10.73
N PHE A 63 6.24 -23.86 -11.14
CA PHE A 63 5.92 -22.72 -10.27
C PHE A 63 4.44 -22.70 -9.85
N LYS A 64 3.49 -22.90 -10.77
CA LYS A 64 2.04 -22.99 -10.45
C LYS A 64 1.71 -24.18 -9.56
N ARG A 65 2.40 -25.31 -9.72
CA ARG A 65 2.23 -26.51 -8.91
C ARG A 65 2.85 -26.32 -7.52
N VAL A 66 3.93 -25.55 -7.39
CA VAL A 66 4.50 -25.13 -6.11
C VAL A 66 3.57 -24.13 -5.42
N LEU A 67 3.08 -23.09 -6.11
CA LEU A 67 2.16 -22.10 -5.56
C LEU A 67 0.79 -22.69 -5.18
N GLY A 68 0.27 -23.60 -6.01
CA GLY A 68 -0.95 -24.35 -5.73
C GLY A 68 -0.79 -25.34 -4.59
N LYS A 69 0.36 -26.02 -4.48
CA LYS A 69 0.71 -26.83 -3.31
C LYS A 69 0.94 -25.98 -2.07
N LEU A 70 1.48 -24.78 -2.19
CA LEU A 70 1.63 -23.81 -1.09
C LEU A 70 0.28 -23.26 -0.67
N LYS A 71 -0.62 -22.88 -1.58
CA LYS A 71 -2.00 -22.48 -1.27
C LYS A 71 -2.77 -23.61 -0.60
N TYR A 72 -2.66 -24.83 -1.12
CA TYR A 72 -3.33 -26.00 -0.53
C TYR A 72 -2.70 -26.40 0.81
N ALA A 73 -1.38 -26.41 0.93
CA ALA A 73 -0.67 -26.70 2.18
C ALA A 73 -0.94 -25.60 3.21
N ALA A 74 -0.88 -24.32 2.85
CA ALA A 74 -1.23 -23.20 3.70
C ALA A 74 -2.69 -23.29 4.13
N LYS A 75 -3.65 -23.56 3.22
CA LYS A 75 -5.09 -23.71 3.54
C LYS A 75 -5.40 -24.99 4.35
N LYS A 76 -4.59 -26.04 4.21
CA LYS A 76 -4.69 -27.31 4.95
C LYS A 76 -4.02 -27.23 6.33
N VAL A 77 -2.94 -26.47 6.45
CA VAL A 77 -2.26 -26.14 7.72
C VAL A 77 -3.09 -25.10 8.48
N TRP A 78 -3.62 -24.08 7.80
CA TRP A 78 -4.59 -23.10 8.32
C TRP A 78 -6.03 -23.64 8.32
N GLY A 79 -6.32 -24.61 9.18
CA GLY A 79 -7.71 -24.90 9.55
C GLY A 79 -8.37 -23.66 10.19
N ARG A 80 -9.70 -23.47 10.05
CA ARG A 80 -10.46 -22.32 10.61
C ARG A 80 -10.07 -22.01 12.07
N LYS A 81 -9.91 -23.03 12.92
CA LYS A 81 -9.49 -22.88 14.33
C LYS A 81 -8.06 -22.38 14.48
N LEU A 82 -7.11 -22.88 13.70
CA LEU A 82 -5.71 -22.43 13.75
C LEU A 82 -5.60 -20.99 13.25
N ARG A 83 -6.34 -20.63 12.20
CA ARG A 83 -6.43 -19.25 11.70
C ARG A 83 -6.95 -18.30 12.77
N THR A 84 -8.02 -18.66 13.47
CA THR A 84 -8.54 -17.85 14.59
C THR A 84 -7.53 -17.73 15.73
N ILE A 85 -6.86 -18.81 16.11
CA ILE A 85 -5.87 -18.79 17.21
C ILE A 85 -4.64 -17.96 16.83
N VAL A 86 -4.11 -18.12 15.62
CA VAL A 86 -2.94 -17.37 15.14
C VAL A 86 -3.27 -15.89 15.01
N LEU A 87 -4.41 -15.53 14.40
CA LEU A 87 -4.85 -14.13 14.34
C LEU A 87 -5.08 -13.55 15.74
N PHE A 88 -5.67 -14.33 16.65
CA PHE A 88 -5.86 -13.91 18.03
C PHE A 88 -4.52 -13.67 18.74
N ILE A 89 -3.54 -14.56 18.61
CA ILE A 89 -2.20 -14.35 19.20
C ILE A 89 -1.52 -13.14 18.57
N MET A 90 -1.58 -12.98 17.25
CA MET A 90 -0.97 -11.84 16.54
C MET A 90 -1.60 -10.50 16.90
N LEU A 91 -2.86 -10.48 17.31
CA LEU A 91 -3.57 -9.27 17.71
C LEU A 91 -3.48 -9.04 19.22
N VAL A 92 -3.47 -10.09 20.03
CA VAL A 92 -3.45 -9.97 21.49
C VAL A 92 -2.04 -9.79 22.02
N VAL A 93 -1.02 -10.42 21.46
CA VAL A 93 0.34 -10.30 21.99
C VAL A 93 0.87 -8.87 21.84
N PRO A 94 0.86 -8.22 20.66
CA PRO A 94 1.28 -6.83 20.57
C PRO A 94 0.38 -5.90 21.38
N ALA A 95 -0.90 -6.24 21.58
CA ALA A 95 -1.84 -5.44 22.36
C ALA A 95 -1.50 -5.47 23.84
N VAL A 96 -1.24 -6.67 24.34
CA VAL A 96 -0.86 -6.89 25.72
C VAL A 96 0.50 -6.28 25.97
N VAL A 97 1.46 -6.40 25.04
CA VAL A 97 2.76 -5.69 25.16
C VAL A 97 2.54 -4.18 25.23
N PHE A 98 1.81 -3.60 24.27
CA PHE A 98 1.52 -2.16 24.23
C PHE A 98 0.77 -1.67 25.48
N ALA A 99 -0.22 -2.44 25.96
CA ALA A 99 -1.00 -2.11 27.16
C ALA A 99 -0.20 -2.30 28.47
N MET A 100 0.63 -3.35 28.57
CA MET A 100 1.51 -3.57 29.73
C MET A 100 2.56 -2.47 29.83
N GLU A 101 3.06 -1.96 28.70
CA GLU A 101 3.94 -0.79 28.67
C GLU A 101 3.19 0.50 29.06
N GLU A 102 1.87 0.59 28.87
CA GLU A 102 1.05 1.74 29.27
C GLU A 102 0.88 1.82 30.77
N GLU A 103 0.60 0.69 31.40
CA GLU A 103 0.57 0.59 32.84
C GLU A 103 1.96 0.83 33.45
N ARG A 104 3.05 0.47 32.77
CA ARG A 104 4.42 0.81 33.17
C ARG A 104 4.76 2.29 32.96
N GLY A 105 4.31 2.91 31.87
CA GLY A 105 4.50 4.34 31.61
C GLY A 105 3.69 5.24 32.56
N GLY A 106 2.53 4.77 33.04
CA GLY A 106 1.78 5.42 34.12
C GLY A 106 2.37 5.19 35.52
N ALA A 107 3.21 4.17 35.67
CA ALA A 107 3.90 3.83 36.92
C ALA A 107 5.39 4.18 36.84
N GLY A 108 5.70 5.46 36.64
CA GLY A 108 7.06 6.02 36.77
C GLY A 108 8.06 5.41 35.79
N HIS A 109 8.36 6.15 34.72
CA HIS A 109 9.60 6.09 33.94
C HIS A 109 10.58 4.98 34.37
N GLY A 110 10.36 3.78 33.84
CA GLY A 110 11.25 2.64 33.99
C GLY A 110 12.47 2.72 33.05
N GLY A 111 12.81 3.93 32.58
CA GLY A 111 14.17 4.21 32.16
C GLY A 111 15.09 4.02 33.36
N GLY A 112 16.32 3.58 33.15
CA GLY A 112 17.31 3.63 34.23
C GLY A 112 17.51 5.08 34.64
N GLY A 113 16.67 5.59 35.53
CA GLY A 113 16.80 6.91 36.12
C GLY A 113 18.16 6.95 36.78
N LEU A 114 19.09 7.64 36.13
CA LEU A 114 20.35 7.97 36.73
C LEU A 114 20.03 8.93 37.87
N SER A 115 20.42 8.52 39.07
CA SER A 115 20.27 9.27 40.32
C SER A 115 20.46 10.77 40.11
N GLU A 116 19.57 11.59 40.69
CA GLU A 116 19.83 13.02 40.92
C GLU A 116 21.29 13.18 41.34
N THR A 117 22.07 13.89 40.52
CA THR A 117 23.51 14.03 40.74
C THR A 117 23.78 15.49 41.07
N TYR A 118 24.21 15.74 42.31
CA TYR A 118 24.52 17.08 42.78
C TYR A 118 25.92 17.46 42.28
N VAL A 119 26.00 18.51 41.45
CA VAL A 119 27.27 19.03 40.94
C VAL A 119 27.65 20.27 41.77
N PRO A 120 28.73 20.22 42.58
CA PRO A 120 29.16 21.38 43.35
C PRO A 120 29.70 22.48 42.41
N ILE A 121 29.26 23.73 42.62
CA ILE A 121 29.74 24.90 41.86
C ILE A 121 31.14 25.30 42.34
N GLY A 122 32.00 25.78 41.43
CA GLY A 122 33.25 26.48 41.76
C GLY A 122 34.55 25.72 41.46
N SER A 123 34.50 24.47 40.98
CA SER A 123 35.71 23.84 40.46
C SER A 123 35.97 24.29 39.02
N ALA A 124 37.12 24.90 38.75
CA ALA A 124 37.65 25.19 37.41
C ALA A 124 37.97 23.93 36.58
N LYS A 125 37.33 22.80 36.88
CA LYS A 125 37.47 21.51 36.22
C LYS A 125 36.08 20.98 35.87
N PRO A 126 35.86 20.51 34.64
CA PRO A 126 34.59 19.93 34.23
C PRO A 126 34.25 18.70 35.10
N TYR A 127 32.99 18.57 35.46
CA TYR A 127 32.49 17.37 36.13
C TYR A 127 32.30 16.26 35.09
N GLU A 128 32.97 15.12 35.31
CA GLU A 128 32.89 13.97 34.42
C GLU A 128 31.78 13.02 34.88
N TYR A 129 30.78 12.83 34.02
CA TYR A 129 29.77 11.81 34.22
C TYR A 129 29.91 10.71 33.17
N ARG A 130 30.29 9.50 33.59
CA ARG A 130 30.41 8.34 32.69
C ARG A 130 29.09 7.61 32.61
N LEU A 131 28.54 7.54 31.40
CA LEU A 131 27.42 6.66 31.09
C LEU A 131 27.97 5.23 31.04
N GLY A 132 27.38 4.31 31.81
CA GLY A 132 27.89 2.94 31.95
C GLY A 132 27.99 2.21 30.61
N SER A 133 28.96 1.30 30.48
CA SER A 133 29.28 0.64 29.19
C SER A 133 28.18 -0.27 28.63
N SER A 134 27.18 -0.62 29.43
CA SER A 134 26.00 -1.38 29.01
C SER A 134 24.81 -0.50 28.64
N PHE A 135 24.95 0.83 28.71
CA PHE A 135 23.86 1.77 28.52
C PHE A 135 23.97 2.42 27.12
N LYS A 136 23.11 1.98 26.21
CA LYS A 136 22.92 2.58 24.89
C LYS A 136 21.78 3.59 24.96
N PHE A 137 21.93 4.78 24.39
CA PHE A 137 20.85 5.77 24.33
C PHE A 137 20.83 6.47 22.96
N LYS A 138 19.64 6.79 22.47
CA LYS A 138 19.43 7.66 21.29
C LYS A 138 18.90 9.03 21.72
N TYR A 139 18.30 9.09 22.90
CA TYR A 139 17.68 10.28 23.46
C TYR A 139 18.17 10.49 24.89
N MET A 140 18.46 11.74 25.24
CA MET A 140 18.80 12.14 26.61
C MET A 140 18.04 13.41 26.94
N GLU A 141 17.40 13.43 28.10
CA GLU A 141 16.71 14.59 28.65
C GLU A 141 17.51 15.12 29.83
N ALA A 142 17.82 16.40 29.78
CA ALA A 142 18.50 17.09 30.87
C ALA A 142 17.55 18.11 31.47
N GLU A 143 17.29 17.96 32.78
CA GLU A 143 16.55 18.94 33.57
C GLU A 143 17.47 19.56 34.62
N VAL A 144 17.69 20.87 34.50
CA VAL A 144 18.49 21.62 35.48
C VAL A 144 17.55 22.25 36.49
N TYR A 145 17.71 21.87 37.76
CA TYR A 145 16.90 22.36 38.88
C TYR A 145 17.70 23.34 39.74
N TYR A 146 17.19 24.56 39.87
CA TYR A 146 17.76 25.54 40.78
C TYR A 146 16.99 25.54 42.12
N ASN A 147 17.68 25.48 43.27
CA ASN A 147 17.02 25.60 44.57
C ASN A 147 16.75 27.08 44.89
N PRO A 148 15.48 27.55 44.90
CA PRO A 148 15.16 28.96 45.10
C PRO A 148 15.50 29.50 46.50
N GLY A 149 15.90 28.64 47.43
CA GLY A 149 16.30 29.03 48.78
C GLY A 149 17.75 29.51 48.93
N THR A 150 18.62 29.31 47.93
CA THR A 150 20.08 29.55 48.04
C THR A 150 20.67 30.61 47.11
N LEU A 151 20.09 30.87 45.93
CA LEU A 151 20.44 32.06 45.13
C LEU A 151 19.15 32.85 44.89
N LEU A 152 19.22 34.17 45.08
CA LEU A 152 18.12 35.03 44.70
C LEU A 152 18.06 35.04 43.17
N ALA A 153 16.85 35.11 42.59
CA ALA A 153 16.68 35.22 41.13
C ALA A 153 17.47 36.42 40.54
N ASP A 154 17.79 37.41 41.37
CA ASP A 154 18.66 38.55 41.06
C ASP A 154 20.14 38.20 40.80
N ASP A 155 20.65 37.05 41.27
CA ASP A 155 22.06 36.63 41.14
C ASP A 155 22.39 35.98 39.79
N LEU A 156 21.35 35.58 39.03
CA LEU A 156 21.44 35.01 37.68
C LEU A 156 20.95 35.99 36.59
N GLU A 157 20.43 37.16 36.98
CA GLU A 157 20.09 38.22 36.05
C GLU A 157 21.35 38.96 35.59
N CYS A 158 21.68 38.84 34.31
CA CYS A 158 22.80 39.55 33.71
C CYS A 158 22.47 41.06 33.60
N LYS A 159 22.77 41.83 34.65
CA LYS A 159 22.39 43.26 34.76
C LYS A 159 23.26 44.22 33.94
N ASP A 160 24.42 43.77 33.43
CA ASP A 160 25.35 44.58 32.63
C ASP A 160 25.76 43.88 31.33
N ALA A 161 25.58 44.55 30.19
CA ALA A 161 25.95 44.05 28.84
C ALA A 161 27.48 43.86 28.62
N ALA A 162 28.30 44.10 29.63
CA ALA A 162 29.76 43.97 29.60
C ALA A 162 30.30 42.88 30.56
N ALA A 163 29.44 42.24 31.36
CA ALA A 163 29.82 41.12 32.24
C ALA A 163 29.49 39.78 31.56
N HIS A 164 30.39 38.79 31.66
CA HIS A 164 30.14 37.44 31.13
C HIS A 164 29.07 36.78 32.01
N CYS A 165 27.88 36.52 31.45
CA CYS A 165 26.81 35.86 32.17
C CYS A 165 27.21 34.41 32.52
N PRO A 166 26.75 33.85 33.65
CA PRO A 166 26.95 32.43 33.94
C PRO A 166 26.35 31.58 32.82
N SER A 167 27.16 30.68 32.27
CA SER A 167 26.73 29.73 31.24
C SER A 167 27.07 28.30 31.68
N LEU A 168 26.17 27.38 31.39
CA LEU A 168 26.38 25.96 31.64
C LEU A 168 26.61 25.26 30.31
N ASN A 169 27.85 24.83 30.09
CA ASN A 169 28.25 24.08 28.91
C ASN A 169 28.17 22.59 29.20
N PHE A 170 27.56 21.86 28.29
CA PHE A 170 27.53 20.42 28.30
C PHE A 170 28.20 19.94 27.04
N THR A 171 29.19 19.06 27.18
CA THR A 171 29.90 18.47 26.06
C THR A 171 29.81 16.96 26.18
N LEU A 172 29.23 16.33 25.17
CA LEU A 172 29.17 14.88 25.05
C LEU A 172 30.34 14.42 24.17
N VAL A 173 31.17 13.53 24.70
CA VAL A 173 32.24 12.88 23.94
C VAL A 173 32.00 11.38 23.84
N ASP A 174 32.53 10.79 22.77
CA ASP A 174 32.53 9.34 22.60
C ASP A 174 33.74 8.66 23.27
N GLU A 175 33.88 7.35 23.05
CA GLU A 175 34.98 6.54 23.59
C GLU A 175 36.37 6.87 23.02
N PHE A 176 36.44 7.70 21.98
CA PHE A 176 37.66 8.15 21.30
C PHE A 176 38.02 9.62 21.60
N ASP A 177 37.35 10.24 22.59
CA ASP A 177 37.45 11.67 22.90
C ASP A 177 37.02 12.59 21.73
N GLU A 178 36.24 12.09 20.75
CA GLU A 178 35.63 12.95 19.74
C GLU A 178 34.40 13.66 20.33
N ILE A 179 34.34 14.98 20.13
CA ILE A 179 33.20 15.80 20.57
C ILE A 179 32.01 15.49 19.66
N LEU A 180 31.00 14.84 20.22
CA LEU A 180 29.75 14.54 19.53
C LEU A 180 28.81 15.73 19.51
N LEU A 181 28.73 16.46 20.64
CA LEU A 181 27.85 17.60 20.78
C LEU A 181 28.33 18.52 21.91
N THR A 182 28.21 19.83 21.70
CA THR A 182 28.30 20.82 22.78
C THR A 182 27.05 21.70 22.74
N TRP A 183 26.41 21.90 23.90
CA TRP A 183 25.35 22.89 24.04
C TRP A 183 25.57 23.75 25.29
N THR A 184 25.03 24.97 25.24
CA THR A 184 25.20 25.98 26.28
C THR A 184 23.83 26.44 26.75
N ILE A 185 23.62 26.48 28.07
CA ILE A 185 22.48 27.13 28.68
C ILE A 185 22.94 28.49 29.19
N ASP A 186 22.48 29.57 28.55
CA ASP A 186 22.76 30.95 28.94
C ASP A 186 21.71 31.46 29.95
N GLY A 187 22.16 32.17 30.97
CA GLY A 187 21.30 32.72 32.02
C GLY A 187 20.37 33.85 31.54
N SER A 188 19.10 33.53 31.27
CA SER A 188 17.99 34.48 31.44
C SER A 188 16.66 33.74 31.64
N PRO A 189 16.09 33.74 32.86
CA PRO A 189 14.81 33.11 33.11
C PRO A 189 13.63 34.03 32.73
N SER A 190 12.66 33.50 31.97
CA SER A 190 11.37 34.17 31.80
C SER A 190 10.55 34.08 33.08
N SER A 191 10.09 35.23 33.56
CA SER A 191 9.34 35.46 34.80
C SER A 191 8.13 34.54 35.01
N ALA A 192 8.11 33.75 36.10
CA ALA A 192 6.95 33.54 36.98
C ALA A 192 7.23 32.52 38.12
N GLY A 193 7.50 33.00 39.33
CA GLY A 193 7.05 32.41 40.62
C GLY A 193 7.51 31.02 41.07
N VAL A 194 8.17 30.23 40.22
CA VAL A 194 8.84 28.96 40.52
C VAL A 194 10.24 29.07 39.93
N GLY A 195 11.28 28.59 40.62
CA GLY A 195 12.66 28.71 40.13
C GLY A 195 12.79 28.23 38.67
N PRO A 196 13.65 28.84 37.85
CA PRO A 196 13.72 28.48 36.44
C PRO A 196 14.24 27.04 36.28
N THR A 197 13.38 26.18 35.74
CA THR A 197 13.75 24.84 35.27
C THR A 197 14.17 24.97 33.81
N TYR A 198 15.39 24.56 33.49
CA TYR A 198 15.83 24.46 32.09
C TYR A 198 15.66 23.02 31.63
N HIS A 199 14.87 22.85 30.58
CA HIS A 199 14.59 21.57 29.95
C HIS A 199 15.28 21.51 28.61
N HIS A 200 16.15 20.53 28.40
CA HIS A 200 16.77 20.30 27.10
C HIS A 200 16.66 18.83 26.71
N ILE A 201 16.23 18.63 25.47
CA ILE A 201 16.06 17.32 24.85
C ILE A 201 17.16 17.14 23.81
N PHE A 202 17.98 16.11 24.01
CA PHE A 202 18.89 15.62 22.99
C PHE A 202 18.27 14.44 22.24
N LYS A 203 18.24 14.53 20.91
CA LYS A 203 17.93 13.42 19.99
C LYS A 203 19.14 13.18 19.09
N GLY A 204 19.88 12.11 19.36
CA GLY A 204 20.98 11.66 18.52
C GLY A 204 20.49 10.96 17.25
N GLU A 205 21.16 11.21 16.12
CA GLU A 205 20.90 10.48 14.86
C GLU A 205 21.28 9.00 14.96
N LYS A 206 22.31 8.69 15.78
CA LYS A 206 22.84 7.35 16.02
C LYS A 206 22.69 6.95 17.48
N VAL A 207 22.66 5.64 17.72
CA VAL A 207 22.72 5.09 19.07
C VAL A 207 24.11 5.30 19.62
N LEU A 208 24.19 5.96 20.77
CA LEU A 208 25.44 6.25 21.45
C LEU A 208 25.69 5.23 22.56
N SER A 209 26.93 4.79 22.67
CA SER A 209 27.43 3.88 23.72
C SER A 209 28.78 4.38 24.21
N ASN A 210 29.13 4.04 25.46
CA ASN A 210 30.44 4.39 26.05
C ASN A 210 30.78 5.90 26.01
N CYS A 211 29.77 6.76 26.11
CA CYS A 211 29.98 8.21 26.09
C CYS A 211 30.28 8.77 27.48
N VAL A 212 31.07 9.85 27.51
CA VAL A 212 31.31 10.65 28.71
C VAL A 212 30.62 12.00 28.53
N LEU A 213 29.75 12.35 29.46
CA LEU A 213 29.15 13.68 29.51
C LEU A 213 30.04 14.55 30.41
N PHE A 214 30.63 15.58 29.80
CA PHE A 214 31.32 16.65 30.52
C PHE A 214 30.36 17.79 30.79
N ILE A 215 30.29 18.21 32.04
CA ILE A 215 29.52 19.37 32.47
C ILE A 215 30.50 20.43 32.96
N GLU A 216 30.57 21.55 32.25
CA GLU A 216 31.41 22.68 32.60
C GLU A 216 30.53 23.91 32.87
N MET A 217 30.54 24.39 34.10
CA MET A 217 29.87 25.64 34.46
C MET A 217 30.89 26.77 34.43
N VAL A 218 30.66 27.75 33.56
CA VAL A 218 31.48 28.97 33.45
C VAL A 218 30.69 30.10 34.08
N ALA A 219 30.98 30.41 35.34
CA ALA A 219 30.40 31.54 36.05
C ALA A 219 31.51 32.48 36.53
N ASP A 220 31.57 33.68 35.97
CA ASP A 220 32.43 34.75 36.50
C ASP A 220 31.74 35.39 37.72
N GLY A 221 32.19 35.02 38.92
CA GLY A 221 31.87 35.76 40.15
C GLY A 221 30.65 35.29 40.98
N VAL A 222 30.08 34.11 40.71
CA VAL A 222 29.02 33.52 41.55
C VAL A 222 29.65 32.61 42.61
N GLY A 223 29.17 32.68 43.85
CA GLY A 223 29.72 31.93 45.01
C GLY A 223 29.54 30.41 44.93
N ASP A 224 30.15 29.70 45.90
CA ASP A 224 30.25 28.23 46.00
C ASP A 224 28.91 27.49 46.29
N ASP A 225 27.75 28.08 45.98
CA ASP A 225 26.45 27.46 46.28
C ASP A 225 26.19 26.26 45.33
N PRO A 226 25.69 25.10 45.81
CA PRO A 226 25.52 23.92 44.95
C PRO A 226 24.29 24.02 44.03
N VAL A 227 24.44 23.67 42.75
CA VAL A 227 23.34 23.44 41.79
C VAL A 227 23.02 21.96 41.70
N ALA A 228 21.73 21.63 41.70
CA ALA A 228 21.26 20.27 41.45
C ALA A 228 20.95 20.08 39.97
N ILE A 229 21.46 19.00 39.37
CA ILE A 229 21.13 18.66 37.99
C ILE A 229 20.61 17.23 37.96
N SER A 230 19.44 17.03 37.36
CA SER A 230 18.91 15.70 37.08
C SER A 230 19.00 15.43 35.59
N PHE A 231 19.50 14.25 35.25
CA PHE A 231 19.55 13.80 33.87
C PHE A 231 18.76 12.51 33.78
N GLU A 232 17.80 12.48 32.87
CA GLU A 232 17.13 11.26 32.50
C GLU A 232 17.65 10.83 31.12
N ALA A 233 18.54 9.85 31.12
CA ALA A 233 18.96 9.22 29.89
C ALA A 233 17.97 8.09 29.57
N HIS A 234 17.42 8.09 28.36
CA HIS A 234 16.48 7.05 27.94
C HIS A 234 17.25 5.96 27.22
N GLY A 235 17.46 4.85 27.93
CA GLY A 235 18.15 3.68 27.41
C GLY A 235 17.35 3.06 26.27
N VAL A 236 18.02 2.71 25.18
CA VAL A 236 17.45 1.92 24.08
C VAL A 236 17.99 0.49 24.16
N ASP A 237 17.15 -0.49 23.84
CA ASP A 237 17.48 -1.92 23.97
C ASP A 237 18.70 -2.33 23.11
N GLU A 238 19.43 -3.38 23.48
CA GLU A 238 20.49 -3.94 22.62
C GLU A 238 19.94 -4.41 21.26
N ALA A 239 18.65 -4.75 21.20
CA ALA A 239 17.95 -5.15 19.97
C ALA A 239 17.82 -4.05 18.90
N VAL A 240 18.21 -2.81 19.22
CA VAL A 240 18.14 -1.64 18.32
C VAL A 240 18.95 -1.81 17.04
N ASP A 241 20.08 -2.54 17.13
CA ASP A 241 20.92 -2.82 15.96
C ASP A 241 20.16 -3.63 14.87
N ASN A 242 19.04 -4.28 15.23
CA ASN A 242 18.19 -5.07 14.35
C ASN A 242 16.87 -4.39 13.96
N GLU A 243 16.67 -3.10 14.28
CA GLU A 243 15.42 -2.36 13.99
C GLU A 243 15.01 -2.43 12.52
N VAL A 244 15.98 -2.22 11.62
CA VAL A 244 15.78 -2.31 10.17
C VAL A 244 15.29 -3.71 9.77
N ILE A 245 15.82 -4.76 10.40
CA ILE A 245 15.43 -6.15 10.11
C ILE A 245 14.00 -6.39 10.59
N PHE A 246 13.62 -5.91 11.78
CA PHE A 246 12.24 -6.01 12.26
C PHE A 246 11.28 -5.26 11.33
N GLY A 247 11.62 -4.03 10.94
CA GLY A 247 10.83 -3.27 9.97
C GLY A 247 10.65 -4.01 8.64
N ALA A 248 11.75 -4.54 8.08
CA ALA A 248 11.71 -5.29 6.83
C ALA A 248 10.85 -6.55 6.93
N LEU A 249 10.95 -7.30 8.04
CA LEU A 249 10.14 -8.49 8.27
C LEU A 249 8.65 -8.16 8.41
N ILE A 250 8.29 -7.06 9.09
CA ILE A 250 6.90 -6.61 9.21
C ILE A 250 6.36 -6.23 7.84
N LEU A 251 7.10 -5.42 7.07
CA LEU A 251 6.68 -4.99 5.73
C LEU A 251 6.47 -6.20 4.80
N LEU A 252 7.43 -7.13 4.75
CA LEU A 252 7.31 -8.37 3.97
C LEU A 252 6.14 -9.24 4.42
N PHE A 253 5.88 -9.30 5.73
CA PHE A 253 4.75 -10.06 6.28
C PHE A 253 3.40 -9.44 5.90
N VAL A 254 3.25 -8.13 6.03
CA VAL A 254 2.03 -7.40 5.63
C VAL A 254 1.78 -7.56 4.14
N TYR A 255 2.81 -7.37 3.31
CA TYR A 255 2.69 -7.59 1.86
C TYR A 255 2.37 -9.04 1.51
N PHE A 256 2.97 -10.02 2.18
CA PHE A 256 2.58 -11.40 2.00
C PHE A 256 1.09 -11.62 2.28
N LEU A 257 0.55 -11.05 3.37
CA LEU A 257 -0.87 -11.16 3.71
C LEU A 257 -1.80 -10.49 2.68
N ILE A 258 -1.41 -9.31 2.17
CA ILE A 258 -2.15 -8.58 1.15
C ILE A 258 -2.14 -9.37 -0.18
N ILE A 259 -0.95 -9.75 -0.67
CA ILE A 259 -0.77 -10.44 -1.95
C ILE A 259 -1.43 -11.83 -1.97
N THR A 260 -1.33 -12.56 -0.86
CA THR A 260 -1.95 -13.90 -0.76
C THR A 260 -3.45 -13.86 -0.53
N GLU A 261 -4.02 -12.67 -0.26
CA GLU A 261 -5.42 -12.43 0.07
C GLU A 261 -5.93 -13.39 1.17
N LEU A 262 -5.04 -13.81 2.08
CA LEU A 262 -5.42 -14.72 3.15
C LEU A 262 -6.43 -14.05 4.08
N ILE A 263 -6.30 -12.74 4.29
CA ILE A 263 -7.19 -11.87 5.07
C ILE A 263 -7.51 -10.61 4.26
N HIS A 264 -8.55 -9.87 4.66
CA HIS A 264 -8.90 -8.59 4.02
C HIS A 264 -7.74 -7.59 4.13
N ARG A 265 -7.43 -6.85 3.05
CA ARG A 265 -6.30 -5.89 2.99
C ARG A 265 -6.28 -4.90 4.14
N THR A 266 -7.45 -4.35 4.50
CA THR A 266 -7.64 -3.45 5.64
C THR A 266 -7.18 -4.10 6.96
N LEU A 267 -7.55 -5.36 7.20
CA LEU A 267 -7.13 -6.08 8.40
C LEU A 267 -5.63 -6.37 8.40
N ALA A 268 -5.03 -6.65 7.22
CA ALA A 268 -3.59 -6.82 7.10
C ALA A 268 -2.83 -5.55 7.46
N ALA A 269 -3.27 -4.39 6.96
CA ALA A 269 -2.68 -3.10 7.31
C ALA A 269 -2.84 -2.78 8.81
N MET A 270 -4.03 -2.99 9.37
CA MET A 270 -4.27 -2.80 10.82
C MET A 270 -3.39 -3.73 11.67
N LEU A 271 -3.23 -4.99 11.29
CA LEU A 271 -2.32 -5.91 11.98
C LEU A 271 -0.87 -5.46 11.85
N GLY A 272 -0.46 -5.00 10.67
CA GLY A 272 0.87 -4.46 10.43
C GLY A 272 1.19 -3.26 11.30
N SER A 273 0.32 -2.25 11.32
CA SER A 273 0.50 -1.05 12.15
C SER A 273 0.57 -1.41 13.62
N PHE A 274 -0.26 -2.35 14.06
CA PHE A 274 -0.28 -2.81 15.43
C PHE A 274 0.96 -3.59 15.85
N ILE A 275 1.45 -4.49 15.00
CA ILE A 275 2.72 -5.19 15.21
C ILE A 275 3.87 -4.18 15.26
N THR A 276 3.87 -3.17 14.38
CA THR A 276 4.90 -2.12 14.33
C THR A 276 4.93 -1.31 15.62
N LEU A 277 3.76 -0.84 16.09
CA LEU A 277 3.65 -0.16 17.38
C LEU A 277 4.07 -1.06 18.55
N GLY A 278 3.75 -2.35 18.50
CA GLY A 278 4.20 -3.33 19.50
C GLY A 278 5.71 -3.53 19.51
N VAL A 279 6.36 -3.55 18.34
CA VAL A 279 7.82 -3.63 18.23
C VAL A 279 8.48 -2.34 18.70
N LEU A 280 7.96 -1.17 18.31
CA LEU A 280 8.44 0.13 18.81
C LEU A 280 8.31 0.22 20.33
N SER A 281 7.20 -0.25 20.89
CA SER A 281 7.00 -0.35 22.35
C SER A 281 8.06 -1.25 22.98
N ALA A 282 8.27 -2.45 22.44
CA ALA A 282 9.25 -3.40 22.94
C ALA A 282 10.71 -2.88 22.87
N LEU A 283 11.00 -1.93 21.98
CA LEU A 283 12.30 -1.26 21.84
C LEU A 283 12.43 0.00 22.71
N ASN A 284 11.48 0.27 23.62
CA ASN A 284 11.38 1.49 24.42
C ASN A 284 11.25 2.79 23.58
N LYS A 285 10.75 2.68 22.34
CA LYS A 285 10.49 3.81 21.42
C LYS A 285 8.99 4.07 21.26
N ARG A 286 8.21 3.85 22.31
CA ARG A 286 6.75 3.97 22.24
C ARG A 286 6.34 5.42 21.88
N PRO A 287 5.63 5.64 20.76
CA PRO A 287 5.06 6.94 20.46
C PRO A 287 3.82 7.21 21.34
N ALA A 288 3.64 8.46 21.75
CA ALA A 288 2.42 8.90 22.42
C ALA A 288 1.21 8.80 21.47
N LEU A 289 0.00 8.64 22.02
CA LEU A 289 -1.22 8.57 21.19
C LEU A 289 -1.40 9.81 20.30
N SER A 290 -1.03 10.99 20.81
CA SER A 290 -1.03 12.23 20.02
C SER A 290 -0.12 12.14 18.78
N VAL A 291 1.06 11.54 18.92
CA VAL A 291 2.01 11.31 17.81
C VAL A 291 1.42 10.32 16.80
N ILE A 292 0.84 9.22 17.27
CA ILE A 292 0.19 8.24 16.39
C ILE A 292 -0.97 8.88 15.60
N ILE A 293 -1.76 9.75 16.24
CA ILE A 293 -2.83 10.49 15.55
C ILE A 293 -2.25 11.48 14.53
N MET A 294 -1.12 12.13 14.83
CA MET A 294 -0.43 13.01 13.88
C MET A 294 0.18 12.27 12.68
N TRP A 295 0.47 10.97 12.80
CA TRP A 295 0.88 10.13 11.66
C TRP A 295 -0.25 9.89 10.67
N ILE A 296 -1.51 10.01 11.10
CA ILE A 296 -2.64 9.85 10.20
C ILE A 296 -2.87 11.15 9.43
N ASP A 297 -2.72 11.09 8.12
CA ASP A 297 -3.06 12.19 7.23
C ASP A 297 -4.59 12.30 7.07
N PHE A 298 -5.19 13.14 7.91
CA PHE A 298 -6.61 13.45 7.87
C PHE A 298 -7.01 14.22 6.61
N GLU A 299 -6.11 14.98 6.00
CA GLU A 299 -6.42 15.74 4.78
C GLU A 299 -6.74 14.79 3.63
N THR A 300 -5.90 13.77 3.43
CA THR A 300 -6.16 12.69 2.45
C THR A 300 -7.46 11.95 2.73
N ILE A 301 -7.71 11.57 3.98
CA ILE A 301 -8.93 10.81 4.34
C ILE A 301 -10.18 11.66 4.09
N MET A 302 -10.14 12.95 4.44
CA MET A 302 -11.25 13.89 4.18
C MET A 302 -11.46 14.11 2.68
N LEU A 303 -10.39 14.25 1.90
CA LEU A 303 -10.45 14.40 0.45
C LEU A 303 -11.14 13.19 -0.19
N LEU A 304 -10.66 11.97 0.12
CA LEU A 304 -11.21 10.73 -0.41
C LEU A 304 -12.67 10.54 0.01
N PHE A 305 -13.00 10.76 1.29
CA PHE A 305 -14.36 10.65 1.78
C PHE A 305 -15.32 11.64 1.09
N GLY A 306 -14.92 12.91 0.97
CA GLY A 306 -15.71 13.94 0.28
C GLY A 306 -15.96 13.60 -1.18
N MET A 307 -14.92 13.15 -1.90
CA MET A 307 -15.05 12.71 -3.28
C MET A 307 -15.94 11.47 -3.41
N MET A 308 -15.75 10.42 -2.59
CA MET A 308 -16.60 9.22 -2.61
C MET A 308 -18.09 9.55 -2.41
N ILE A 309 -18.41 10.55 -1.58
CA ILE A 309 -19.80 11.03 -1.41
C ILE A 309 -20.32 11.69 -2.69
N ILE A 310 -19.59 12.68 -3.23
CA ILE A 310 -20.01 13.42 -4.44
C ILE A 310 -20.29 12.44 -5.59
N VAL A 311 -19.42 11.45 -5.72
CA VAL A 311 -19.47 10.44 -6.76
C VAL A 311 -20.60 9.43 -6.51
N GLY A 312 -20.79 9.00 -5.27
CA GLY A 312 -21.89 8.14 -4.88
C GLY A 312 -23.26 8.74 -5.22
N VAL A 313 -23.39 10.06 -5.08
CA VAL A 313 -24.57 10.82 -5.53
C VAL A 313 -24.64 10.88 -7.06
N LEU A 314 -23.54 11.14 -7.75
CA LEU A 314 -23.52 11.15 -9.22
C LEU A 314 -24.00 9.80 -9.79
N ALA A 315 -23.59 8.69 -9.18
CA ALA A 315 -24.01 7.35 -9.57
C ALA A 315 -25.53 7.14 -9.49
N GLU A 316 -26.23 7.74 -8.50
CA GLU A 316 -27.69 7.64 -8.39
C GLU A 316 -28.45 8.30 -9.54
N THR A 317 -27.83 9.28 -10.21
CA THR A 317 -28.48 10.04 -11.29
C THR A 317 -28.74 9.21 -12.55
N GLY A 318 -28.08 8.05 -12.70
CA GLY A 318 -28.11 7.25 -13.92
C GLY A 318 -27.18 7.75 -15.02
N ALA A 319 -26.23 8.65 -14.69
CA ALA A 319 -25.33 9.28 -15.66
C ALA A 319 -24.43 8.26 -16.38
N PHE A 320 -23.96 7.22 -15.68
CA PHE A 320 -23.05 6.21 -16.21
C PHE A 320 -23.77 5.26 -17.18
N GLU A 321 -24.97 4.82 -16.83
CA GLU A 321 -25.86 4.01 -17.67
C GLU A 321 -26.23 4.77 -18.95
N TYR A 322 -26.60 6.05 -18.82
CA TYR A 322 -26.88 6.92 -19.95
C TYR A 322 -25.65 7.05 -20.88
N ALA A 323 -24.46 7.27 -20.31
CA ALA A 323 -23.23 7.42 -21.08
C ALA A 323 -22.90 6.15 -21.89
N ALA A 324 -23.05 4.97 -21.28
CA ALA A 324 -22.81 3.69 -21.95
C ALA A 324 -23.80 3.43 -23.09
N VAL A 325 -25.10 3.67 -22.89
CA VAL A 325 -26.10 3.53 -23.96
C VAL A 325 -25.83 4.53 -25.09
N LYS A 326 -25.38 5.74 -24.77
CA LYS A 326 -24.99 6.72 -25.80
C LYS A 326 -23.75 6.28 -26.56
N ALA A 327 -22.74 5.72 -25.90
CA ALA A 327 -21.57 5.13 -26.53
C ALA A 327 -21.97 4.02 -27.52
N TYR A 328 -22.95 3.19 -27.16
CA TYR A 328 -23.52 2.18 -28.05
C TYR A 328 -24.23 2.78 -29.29
N LYS A 329 -25.11 3.77 -29.09
CA LYS A 329 -25.82 4.42 -30.21
C LYS A 329 -24.85 5.06 -31.22
N ILE A 330 -23.76 5.62 -30.72
CA ILE A 330 -22.71 6.23 -31.55
C ILE A 330 -21.88 5.14 -32.25
N SER A 331 -21.60 4.01 -31.58
CA SER A 331 -20.81 2.92 -32.15
C SER A 331 -21.55 2.12 -33.24
N LYS A 332 -22.89 2.20 -33.28
CA LYS A 332 -23.77 1.48 -34.22
C LYS A 332 -23.49 -0.03 -34.24
N GLY A 333 -23.20 -0.61 -33.07
CA GLY A 333 -22.90 -2.04 -32.91
C GLY A 333 -21.51 -2.48 -33.41
N LYS A 334 -20.63 -1.55 -33.78
CA LYS A 334 -19.25 -1.90 -34.14
C LYS A 334 -18.38 -1.98 -32.88
N VAL A 335 -17.69 -3.10 -32.71
CA VAL A 335 -16.83 -3.40 -31.55
C VAL A 335 -15.76 -2.33 -31.30
N TRP A 336 -15.01 -1.94 -32.33
CA TRP A 336 -13.87 -1.03 -32.15
C TRP A 336 -14.28 0.40 -31.74
N PRO A 337 -15.25 1.06 -32.41
CA PRO A 337 -15.80 2.32 -31.92
C PRO A 337 -16.37 2.22 -30.51
N LEU A 338 -17.06 1.12 -30.18
CA LEU A 338 -17.61 0.90 -28.84
C LEU A 338 -16.51 0.81 -27.78
N LEU A 339 -15.54 -0.09 -27.98
CA LEU A 339 -14.38 -0.26 -27.11
C LEU A 339 -13.65 1.08 -26.92
N THR A 340 -13.43 1.82 -28.00
CA THR A 340 -12.75 3.13 -27.94
C THR A 340 -13.53 4.13 -27.09
N MET A 341 -14.84 4.22 -27.27
CA MET A 341 -15.67 5.14 -26.50
C MET A 341 -15.67 4.76 -25.02
N LEU A 342 -15.77 3.48 -24.69
CA LEU A 342 -15.74 3.01 -23.29
C LEU A 342 -14.39 3.29 -22.62
N VAL A 343 -13.27 2.89 -23.25
CA VAL A 343 -11.95 3.07 -22.61
C VAL A 343 -11.56 4.54 -22.50
N MET A 344 -11.91 5.38 -23.49
CA MET A 344 -11.66 6.82 -23.41
C MET A 344 -12.59 7.50 -22.39
N PHE A 345 -13.85 7.05 -22.30
CA PHE A 345 -14.75 7.53 -21.26
C PHE A 345 -14.23 7.15 -19.88
N SER A 346 -13.87 5.89 -19.67
CA SER A 346 -13.23 5.40 -18.45
C SER A 346 -12.02 6.23 -18.08
N ALA A 347 -11.07 6.45 -18.99
CA ALA A 347 -9.88 7.27 -18.72
C ALA A 347 -10.21 8.72 -18.32
N VAL A 348 -11.15 9.37 -19.00
CA VAL A 348 -11.55 10.75 -18.69
C VAL A 348 -12.28 10.83 -17.35
N VAL A 349 -13.19 9.88 -17.09
CA VAL A 349 -13.94 9.78 -15.84
C VAL A 349 -12.97 9.55 -14.69
N SER A 350 -12.09 8.56 -14.79
CA SER A 350 -11.05 8.27 -13.80
C SER A 350 -10.08 9.44 -13.56
N ALA A 351 -9.91 10.36 -14.50
CA ALA A 351 -9.10 11.55 -14.25
C ALA A 351 -9.73 12.49 -13.20
N PHE A 352 -11.01 12.35 -12.86
CA PHE A 352 -11.70 13.18 -11.86
C PHE A 352 -12.34 12.36 -10.74
N LEU A 353 -12.32 11.04 -10.87
CA LEU A 353 -12.97 10.05 -10.02
C LEU A 353 -11.94 9.01 -9.63
N ASP A 354 -12.02 8.46 -8.43
CA ASP A 354 -11.10 7.39 -8.09
C ASP A 354 -11.32 6.15 -8.99
N ASN A 355 -10.23 5.45 -9.30
CA ASN A 355 -10.22 4.31 -10.22
C ASN A 355 -11.16 3.18 -9.76
N VAL A 356 -11.30 2.96 -8.44
CA VAL A 356 -12.13 1.87 -7.91
C VAL A 356 -13.61 2.18 -8.15
N THR A 357 -14.04 3.39 -7.82
CA THR A 357 -15.42 3.83 -8.03
C THR A 357 -15.79 3.85 -9.51
N THR A 358 -14.88 4.32 -10.37
CA THR A 358 -15.09 4.28 -11.83
C THR A 358 -15.40 2.86 -12.30
N ILE A 359 -14.66 1.87 -11.79
CA ILE A 359 -14.82 0.47 -12.17
C ILE A 359 -16.03 -0.20 -11.51
N LEU A 360 -16.37 0.16 -10.27
CA LEU A 360 -17.61 -0.28 -9.61
C LEU A 360 -18.84 0.11 -10.42
N LEU A 361 -18.82 1.29 -11.04
CA LEU A 361 -19.94 1.82 -11.80
C LEU A 361 -19.94 1.34 -13.25
N LEU A 362 -18.78 1.32 -13.92
CA LEU A 362 -18.71 0.97 -15.33
C LEU A 362 -18.75 -0.53 -15.60
N THR A 363 -18.14 -1.37 -14.74
CA THR A 363 -18.08 -2.83 -14.99
C THR A 363 -19.46 -3.46 -15.17
N PRO A 364 -20.46 -3.26 -14.29
CA PRO A 364 -21.78 -3.85 -14.47
C PRO A 364 -22.47 -3.36 -15.75
N VAL A 365 -22.31 -2.08 -16.07
CA VAL A 365 -22.89 -1.45 -17.25
C VAL A 365 -22.25 -2.01 -18.53
N THR A 366 -20.92 -2.15 -18.55
CA THR A 366 -20.17 -2.76 -19.65
C THR A 366 -20.55 -4.22 -19.84
N ILE A 367 -20.69 -5.02 -18.76
CA ILE A 367 -21.13 -6.42 -18.84
C ILE A 367 -22.53 -6.51 -19.46
N ARG A 368 -23.50 -5.74 -18.95
CA ARG A 368 -24.88 -5.72 -19.46
C ARG A 368 -24.90 -5.37 -20.94
N MET A 369 -24.14 -4.36 -21.34
CA MET A 369 -24.03 -3.95 -22.74
C MET A 369 -23.37 -5.04 -23.62
N CYS A 370 -22.30 -5.68 -23.15
CA CYS A 370 -21.63 -6.76 -23.88
C CYS A 370 -22.58 -7.95 -24.10
N ASN A 371 -23.33 -8.34 -23.07
CA ASN A 371 -24.31 -9.41 -23.16
C ASN A 371 -25.38 -9.12 -24.22
N VAL A 372 -25.82 -7.87 -24.32
CA VAL A 372 -26.84 -7.47 -25.28
C VAL A 372 -26.34 -7.43 -26.72
N ILE A 373 -25.07 -7.10 -26.93
CA ILE A 373 -24.45 -7.04 -28.27
C ILE A 373 -23.89 -8.42 -28.69
N GLY A 374 -23.84 -9.39 -27.77
CA GLY A 374 -23.19 -10.68 -28.00
C GLY A 374 -21.66 -10.56 -28.08
N LEU A 375 -21.06 -9.70 -27.25
CA LEU A 375 -19.61 -9.53 -27.15
C LEU A 375 -19.05 -10.21 -25.90
N ASP A 376 -17.80 -10.69 -25.97
CA ASP A 376 -17.10 -11.20 -24.79
C ASP A 376 -16.76 -9.98 -23.93
N PRO A 377 -17.30 -9.87 -22.70
CA PRO A 377 -17.02 -8.72 -21.84
C PRO A 377 -15.55 -8.69 -21.41
N ILE A 378 -14.85 -9.83 -21.38
CA ILE A 378 -13.53 -9.90 -20.74
C ILE A 378 -12.50 -8.99 -21.42
N PRO A 379 -12.27 -9.02 -22.76
CA PRO A 379 -11.34 -8.10 -23.39
C PRO A 379 -11.69 -6.62 -23.18
N ILE A 380 -12.98 -6.30 -23.09
CA ILE A 380 -13.44 -4.92 -22.92
C ILE A 380 -13.18 -4.47 -21.48
N LEU A 381 -13.54 -5.27 -20.49
CA LEU A 381 -13.29 -4.99 -19.06
C LEU A 381 -11.80 -4.86 -18.75
N LEU A 382 -10.96 -5.71 -19.34
CA LEU A 382 -9.50 -5.63 -19.17
C LEU A 382 -8.94 -4.32 -19.74
N ALA A 383 -9.41 -3.90 -20.91
CA ALA A 383 -8.99 -2.63 -21.49
C ALA A 383 -9.53 -1.43 -20.69
N GLU A 384 -10.78 -1.52 -20.22
CA GLU A 384 -11.47 -0.48 -19.45
C GLU A 384 -10.76 -0.20 -18.14
N VAL A 385 -10.35 -1.22 -17.39
CA VAL A 385 -9.62 -1.04 -16.13
C VAL A 385 -8.20 -0.51 -16.34
N ILE A 386 -7.51 -0.96 -17.39
CA ILE A 386 -6.17 -0.43 -17.72
C ILE A 386 -6.24 1.07 -18.05
N PHE A 387 -7.23 1.47 -18.85
CA PHE A 387 -7.43 2.87 -19.21
C PHE A 387 -7.97 3.71 -18.05
N SER A 388 -8.77 3.13 -17.15
CA SER A 388 -9.16 3.77 -15.89
C SER A 388 -7.91 4.15 -15.09
N ASN A 389 -7.01 3.19 -14.84
CA ASN A 389 -5.78 3.44 -14.08
C ASN A 389 -4.85 4.46 -14.77
N ILE A 390 -4.70 4.38 -16.10
CA ILE A 390 -3.93 5.38 -16.87
C ILE A 390 -4.57 6.77 -16.73
N GLY A 391 -5.90 6.86 -16.86
CA GLY A 391 -6.65 8.10 -16.71
C GLY A 391 -6.56 8.71 -15.32
N GLY A 392 -6.65 7.88 -14.26
CA GLY A 392 -6.51 8.33 -12.87
C GLY A 392 -5.14 8.88 -12.54
N THR A 393 -4.12 8.47 -13.30
CA THR A 393 -2.77 9.06 -13.16
C THR A 393 -2.73 10.52 -13.64
N ALA A 394 -3.69 11.00 -14.42
CA ALA A 394 -3.63 12.32 -15.07
C ALA A 394 -3.77 13.51 -14.10
N THR A 395 -4.41 13.32 -12.95
CA THR A 395 -4.67 14.39 -11.97
C THR A 395 -4.34 13.93 -10.56
N ALA A 396 -4.23 14.88 -9.64
CA ALA A 396 -3.98 14.55 -8.23
C ALA A 396 -5.10 13.75 -7.56
N VAL A 397 -6.33 13.80 -8.06
CA VAL A 397 -7.52 13.17 -7.43
C VAL A 397 -7.82 11.78 -8.00
N GLY A 398 -7.48 11.54 -9.28
CA GLY A 398 -7.92 10.34 -9.99
C GLY A 398 -7.39 9.01 -9.44
N ASP A 399 -6.26 9.02 -8.74
CA ASP A 399 -5.69 7.84 -8.09
C ASP A 399 -5.20 8.18 -6.68
N PRO A 400 -5.48 7.36 -5.65
CA PRO A 400 -5.04 7.67 -4.29
C PRO A 400 -3.52 7.85 -4.09
N PRO A 401 -2.60 7.20 -4.83
CA PRO A 401 -1.18 7.54 -4.82
C PRO A 401 -0.90 9.03 -5.06
N ASN A 402 -1.61 9.64 -6.00
CA ASN A 402 -1.43 11.05 -6.35
C ASN A 402 -1.94 11.97 -5.25
N VAL A 403 -3.06 11.60 -4.61
CA VAL A 403 -3.59 12.31 -3.43
C VAL A 403 -2.53 12.32 -2.32
N ILE A 404 -1.96 11.15 -2.01
CA ILE A 404 -0.95 11.00 -0.95
C ILE A 404 0.30 11.82 -1.28
N ILE A 405 0.68 11.92 -2.55
CA ILE A 405 1.81 12.75 -2.98
C ILE A 405 1.52 14.22 -2.70
N VAL A 406 0.35 14.75 -3.05
CA VAL A 406 0.02 16.18 -2.83
C VAL A 406 -0.14 16.51 -1.35
N SER A 407 -0.69 15.60 -0.55
CA SER A 407 -0.91 15.82 0.88
C SER A 407 0.34 15.64 1.73
N SER A 408 1.42 15.08 1.15
CA SER A 408 2.68 14.89 1.85
C SER A 408 3.38 16.23 2.07
N LYS A 409 3.90 16.43 3.28
CA LYS A 409 4.70 17.62 3.63
C LYS A 409 6.09 17.56 3.02
N TRP A 410 6.28 18.15 1.85
CA TRP A 410 7.56 18.17 1.15
C TRP A 410 8.46 19.31 1.64
N ASN A 411 7.88 20.35 2.23
CA ASN A 411 8.58 21.50 2.79
C ASN A 411 9.59 21.20 3.91
N GLU A 412 9.44 20.06 4.57
CA GLU A 412 10.41 19.55 5.56
C GLU A 412 11.75 19.14 4.92
N VAL A 413 11.82 19.06 3.59
CA VAL A 413 13.01 18.67 2.82
C VAL A 413 13.57 19.87 2.07
N ALA A 414 14.78 20.29 2.47
CA ALA A 414 15.61 21.27 1.75
C ALA A 414 14.96 22.64 1.46
N ASP A 415 14.08 23.12 2.34
CA ASP A 415 13.38 24.43 2.24
C ASP A 415 12.60 24.62 0.92
N GLN A 416 12.13 23.53 0.29
CA GLN A 416 11.32 23.61 -0.94
C GLN A 416 9.84 23.86 -0.64
N GLU A 417 9.12 24.49 -1.57
CA GLU A 417 7.66 24.63 -1.46
C GLU A 417 6.97 23.26 -1.62
N ASP A 418 5.86 23.07 -0.91
CA ASP A 418 5.05 21.87 -1.04
C ASP A 418 4.51 21.70 -2.47
N ILE A 419 4.34 20.46 -2.88
CA ILE A 419 3.81 20.13 -4.20
C ILE A 419 2.29 20.33 -4.19
N ASP A 420 1.82 21.35 -4.88
CA ASP A 420 0.40 21.64 -4.96
C ASP A 420 -0.33 20.77 -6.02
N PHE A 421 -1.67 20.83 -5.98
CA PHE A 421 -2.54 20.11 -6.91
C PHE A 421 -2.25 20.46 -8.38
N VAL A 422 -1.99 21.73 -8.68
CA VAL A 422 -1.85 22.26 -10.05
C VAL A 422 -0.52 21.83 -10.64
N GLU A 423 0.54 21.92 -9.84
CA GLU A 423 1.89 21.53 -10.20
C GLU A 423 1.95 20.06 -10.57
N LEU A 424 1.47 19.17 -9.68
CA LEU A 424 1.42 17.73 -9.96
C LEU A 424 0.57 17.46 -11.21
N THR A 425 -0.64 18.02 -11.28
CA THR A 425 -1.56 17.78 -12.40
C THR A 425 -0.97 18.26 -13.72
N SER A 426 -0.27 19.40 -13.76
CA SER A 426 0.30 19.95 -14.99
C SER A 426 1.42 19.06 -15.57
N HIS A 427 2.27 18.51 -14.70
CA HIS A 427 3.36 17.62 -15.11
C HIS A 427 2.86 16.22 -15.48
N LEU A 428 1.84 15.70 -14.78
CA LEU A 428 1.29 14.39 -15.09
C LEU A 428 0.38 14.41 -16.33
N PHE A 429 -0.53 15.38 -16.45
CA PHE A 429 -1.56 15.42 -17.48
C PHE A 429 -0.97 15.37 -18.90
N VAL A 430 0.06 16.16 -19.17
CA VAL A 430 0.71 16.20 -20.50
C VAL A 430 1.34 14.85 -20.83
N GLY A 431 2.06 14.24 -19.87
CA GLY A 431 2.64 12.92 -20.05
C GLY A 431 1.57 11.84 -20.25
N ILE A 432 0.47 11.90 -19.49
CA ILE A 432 -0.62 10.92 -19.59
C ILE A 432 -1.38 11.03 -20.91
N VAL A 433 -1.48 12.20 -21.54
CA VAL A 433 -2.01 12.30 -22.91
C VAL A 433 -1.17 11.47 -23.89
N PHE A 434 0.17 11.55 -23.82
CA PHE A 434 1.06 10.73 -24.64
C PHE A 434 0.98 9.25 -24.29
N VAL A 435 0.94 8.92 -23.00
CA VAL A 435 0.81 7.54 -22.51
C VAL A 435 -0.51 6.93 -22.97
N THR A 436 -1.63 7.65 -22.88
CA THR A 436 -2.96 7.18 -23.30
C THR A 436 -3.00 6.93 -24.81
N ALA A 437 -2.42 7.83 -25.61
CA ALA A 437 -2.33 7.65 -27.05
C ALA A 437 -1.49 6.42 -27.41
N ALA A 438 -0.33 6.24 -26.77
CA ALA A 438 0.53 5.08 -26.99
C ALA A 438 -0.12 3.76 -26.52
N ALA A 439 -0.76 3.78 -25.34
CA ALA A 439 -1.53 2.67 -24.81
C ALA A 439 -2.64 2.25 -25.77
N TYR A 440 -3.34 3.21 -26.38
CA TYR A 440 -4.41 2.90 -27.33
C TYR A 440 -3.89 2.25 -28.61
N LEU A 441 -2.76 2.74 -29.12
CA LEU A 441 -2.08 2.11 -30.27
C LEU A 441 -1.60 0.69 -29.93
N GLN A 442 -1.03 0.51 -28.74
CA GLN A 442 -0.57 -0.79 -28.27
C GLN A 442 -1.73 -1.76 -28.07
N LEU A 443 -2.83 -1.32 -27.43
CA LEU A 443 -4.05 -2.09 -27.28
C LEU A 443 -4.57 -2.52 -28.65
N ARG A 444 -4.64 -1.58 -29.61
CA ARG A 444 -5.10 -1.85 -30.97
C ARG A 444 -4.25 -2.91 -31.67
N PHE A 445 -2.93 -2.86 -31.46
CA PHE A 445 -1.99 -3.84 -32.00
C PHE A 445 -2.14 -5.21 -31.34
N MET A 446 -2.21 -5.29 -30.00
CA MET A 446 -2.34 -6.54 -29.25
C MET A 446 -3.68 -7.23 -29.55
N TYR A 447 -4.75 -6.45 -29.65
CA TYR A 447 -6.09 -6.96 -29.94
C TYR A 447 -6.43 -7.08 -31.43
N ARG A 448 -5.48 -6.88 -32.33
CA ARG A 448 -5.71 -6.95 -33.79
C ARG A 448 -6.31 -8.29 -34.26
N ASN A 449 -5.99 -9.38 -33.55
CA ASN A 449 -6.41 -10.74 -33.85
C ASN A 449 -7.40 -11.30 -32.81
N THR A 450 -7.84 -10.48 -31.85
CA THR A 450 -8.76 -10.93 -30.81
C THR A 450 -10.17 -11.03 -31.40
N ILE A 451 -10.81 -12.17 -31.16
CA ILE A 451 -12.22 -12.37 -31.49
C ILE A 451 -13.03 -11.83 -30.32
N PHE A 452 -13.79 -10.77 -30.57
CA PHE A 452 -14.63 -10.11 -29.55
C PHE A 452 -16.05 -10.65 -29.51
N ASN A 453 -16.46 -11.44 -30.50
CA ASN A 453 -17.79 -12.04 -30.50
C ASN A 453 -17.85 -13.09 -29.39
N ASN A 454 -18.89 -13.01 -28.57
CA ASN A 454 -19.25 -14.07 -27.65
C ASN A 454 -20.27 -14.97 -28.33
N PRO A 455 -19.87 -16.18 -28.77
CA PRO A 455 -20.83 -17.12 -29.33
C PRO A 455 -21.87 -17.61 -28.30
N ASP A 456 -21.60 -17.43 -27.00
CA ASP A 456 -22.37 -18.02 -25.91
C ASP A 456 -22.91 -16.97 -24.94
N SER A 457 -24.23 -16.86 -24.79
CA SER A 457 -24.86 -16.08 -23.71
C SER A 457 -24.35 -16.52 -22.32
N PRO A 458 -24.34 -15.64 -21.28
CA PRO A 458 -23.93 -16.01 -19.91
C PRO A 458 -24.59 -17.30 -19.40
N ARG A 459 -25.87 -17.52 -19.75
CA ARG A 459 -26.62 -18.74 -19.43
C ARG A 459 -26.07 -19.97 -20.16
N VAL A 460 -25.73 -19.82 -21.44
CA VAL A 460 -25.11 -20.88 -22.25
C VAL A 460 -23.70 -21.19 -21.74
N ALA A 461 -22.93 -20.18 -21.32
CA ALA A 461 -21.61 -20.35 -20.72
C ALA A 461 -21.67 -21.10 -19.38
N GLU A 462 -22.68 -20.82 -18.55
CA GLU A 462 -22.93 -21.55 -17.29
C GLU A 462 -23.28 -23.01 -17.55
N LEU A 463 -24.19 -23.29 -18.49
CA LEU A 463 -24.55 -24.65 -18.90
C LEU A 463 -23.33 -25.41 -19.45
N LYS A 464 -22.50 -24.78 -20.30
CA LYS A 464 -21.24 -25.37 -20.80
C LYS A 464 -20.25 -25.64 -19.66
N ARG A 465 -20.18 -24.79 -18.64
CA ARG A 465 -19.35 -25.01 -17.45
C ARG A 465 -19.85 -26.19 -16.64
N GLU A 466 -21.16 -26.32 -16.46
CA GLU A 466 -21.78 -27.46 -15.77
C GLU A 466 -21.48 -28.77 -16.52
N ILE A 467 -21.65 -28.78 -17.84
CA ILE A 467 -21.26 -29.90 -18.71
C ILE A 467 -19.78 -30.24 -18.56
N ASN A 468 -18.88 -29.25 -18.44
CA ASN A 468 -17.46 -29.50 -18.24
C ASN A 468 -17.17 -30.18 -16.89
N ILE A 469 -17.88 -29.80 -15.82
CA ILE A 469 -17.75 -30.43 -14.50
C ILE A 469 -18.24 -31.88 -14.54
N TRP A 470 -19.43 -32.11 -15.10
CA TRP A 470 -20.01 -33.44 -15.23
C TRP A 470 -19.18 -34.33 -16.16
N SER A 471 -18.71 -33.81 -17.29
CA SER A 471 -17.86 -34.55 -18.23
C SER A 471 -16.48 -34.87 -17.67
N LYS A 472 -15.87 -33.99 -16.85
CA LYS A 472 -14.65 -34.33 -16.09
C LYS A 472 -14.89 -35.45 -15.10
N THR A 473 -16.04 -35.43 -14.41
CA THR A 473 -16.44 -36.48 -13.48
C THR A 473 -16.63 -37.82 -14.21
N LEU A 474 -17.28 -37.81 -15.37
CA LEU A 474 -17.43 -38.97 -16.26
C LEU A 474 -16.06 -39.51 -16.73
N ARG A 475 -15.15 -38.63 -17.16
CA ARG A 475 -13.79 -39.01 -17.60
C ARG A 475 -12.95 -39.59 -16.46
N SER A 476 -13.15 -39.11 -15.23
CA SER A 476 -12.42 -39.59 -14.04
C SER A 476 -12.81 -41.01 -13.60
N GLN A 477 -13.97 -41.51 -14.03
CA GLN A 477 -14.48 -42.85 -13.70
C GLN A 477 -13.84 -43.97 -14.56
N GLY A 478 -13.08 -43.64 -15.62
CA GLY A 478 -12.42 -44.63 -16.48
C GLY A 478 -13.38 -45.40 -17.40
N HIS A 479 -12.85 -45.98 -18.48
CA HIS A 479 -13.66 -46.69 -19.48
C HIS A 479 -14.18 -48.03 -18.94
N GLY A 480 -15.44 -48.03 -18.48
CA GLY A 480 -16.25 -49.23 -18.27
C GLY A 480 -16.30 -49.71 -16.82
N GLY A 481 -17.33 -49.26 -16.09
CA GLY A 481 -17.70 -49.82 -14.79
C GLY A 481 -17.94 -51.33 -14.90
N THR A 482 -17.27 -52.09 -14.04
CA THR A 482 -17.40 -53.57 -14.00
C THR A 482 -18.58 -54.00 -13.11
N ARG A 483 -19.05 -53.11 -12.23
CA ARG A 483 -20.18 -53.35 -11.33
C ARG A 483 -21.49 -52.74 -11.86
N PRO A 484 -22.66 -53.36 -11.59
CA PRO A 484 -23.97 -52.83 -12.01
C PRO A 484 -24.24 -51.41 -11.50
N GLU A 485 -23.80 -51.10 -10.28
CA GLU A 485 -23.97 -49.79 -9.65
C GLU A 485 -23.13 -48.70 -10.35
N GLU A 486 -21.90 -49.01 -10.77
CA GLU A 486 -21.05 -48.09 -11.53
C GLU A 486 -21.64 -47.79 -12.91
N LYS A 487 -22.22 -48.81 -13.58
CA LYS A 487 -22.92 -48.61 -14.86
C LYS A 487 -24.11 -47.68 -14.70
N ALA A 488 -24.95 -47.91 -13.70
CA ALA A 488 -26.12 -47.05 -13.44
C ALA A 488 -25.72 -45.60 -13.12
N PHE A 489 -24.62 -45.40 -12.39
CA PHE A 489 -24.09 -44.08 -12.09
C PHE A 489 -23.55 -43.36 -13.33
N ILE A 490 -22.78 -44.05 -14.18
CA ILE A 490 -22.28 -43.52 -15.47
C ILE A 490 -23.45 -43.14 -16.37
N GLU A 491 -24.50 -43.97 -16.44
CA GLU A 491 -25.69 -43.73 -17.25
C GLU A 491 -26.48 -42.50 -16.77
N GLN A 492 -26.60 -42.30 -15.45
CA GLN A 492 -27.18 -41.08 -14.87
C GLN A 492 -26.36 -39.81 -15.18
N LEU A 493 -25.03 -39.89 -15.08
CA LEU A 493 -24.14 -38.78 -15.43
C LEU A 493 -24.27 -38.39 -16.91
N GLN A 494 -24.37 -39.38 -17.78
CA GLN A 494 -24.48 -39.18 -19.21
C GLN A 494 -25.85 -38.58 -19.58
N ALA A 495 -26.93 -39.09 -18.97
CA ALA A 495 -28.26 -38.50 -19.10
C ALA A 495 -28.31 -37.03 -18.62
N LYS A 496 -27.58 -36.68 -17.55
CA LYS A 496 -27.49 -35.30 -17.06
C LYS A 496 -26.74 -34.39 -18.04
N ILE A 497 -25.66 -34.89 -18.65
CA ILE A 497 -24.91 -34.16 -19.69
C ILE A 497 -25.80 -33.93 -20.92
N ASP A 498 -26.54 -34.94 -21.36
CA ASP A 498 -27.44 -34.84 -22.51
C ASP A 498 -28.60 -33.86 -22.26
N GLU A 499 -29.14 -33.83 -21.04
CA GLU A 499 -30.13 -32.83 -20.61
C GLU A 499 -29.57 -31.41 -20.71
N LEU A 500 -28.36 -31.17 -20.21
CA LEU A 500 -27.71 -29.86 -20.25
C LEU A 500 -27.40 -29.40 -21.69
N TYR A 501 -27.05 -30.31 -22.60
CA TYR A 501 -26.89 -29.95 -24.02
C TYR A 501 -28.20 -29.50 -24.65
N LYS A 502 -29.32 -30.11 -24.26
CA LYS A 502 -30.65 -29.72 -24.72
C LYS A 502 -31.07 -28.35 -24.17
N ASP A 503 -30.71 -28.06 -22.93
CA ASP A 503 -30.93 -26.74 -22.32
C ASP A 503 -30.12 -25.63 -23.02
N ILE A 504 -28.93 -25.95 -23.55
CA ILE A 504 -28.14 -25.01 -24.37
C ILE A 504 -28.88 -24.65 -25.66
N GLU A 505 -29.38 -25.64 -26.42
CA GLU A 505 -30.11 -25.39 -27.67
C GLU A 505 -31.36 -24.53 -27.44
N LEU A 506 -32.05 -24.74 -26.32
CA LEU A 506 -33.21 -23.94 -25.92
C LEU A 506 -32.81 -22.51 -25.52
N ALA A 507 -31.70 -22.34 -24.79
CA ALA A 507 -31.20 -21.02 -24.39
C ALA A 507 -30.71 -20.21 -25.60
N GLU A 508 -29.98 -20.83 -26.53
CA GLU A 508 -29.48 -20.18 -27.75
C GLU A 508 -30.63 -19.66 -28.64
N SER A 509 -31.73 -20.42 -28.72
CA SER A 509 -32.91 -20.01 -29.50
C SER A 509 -33.75 -18.93 -28.80
N SER A 510 -33.86 -18.93 -27.47
CA SER A 510 -34.59 -17.87 -26.74
C SER A 510 -33.84 -16.54 -26.67
N ASP A 511 -32.51 -16.58 -26.56
CA ASP A 511 -31.69 -15.36 -26.41
C ASP A 511 -31.68 -14.50 -27.69
N GLN A 512 -31.93 -15.12 -28.85
CA GLN A 512 -31.95 -14.45 -30.15
C GLN A 512 -33.23 -13.65 -30.46
N GLU A 513 -34.35 -13.92 -29.77
CA GLU A 513 -35.54 -13.05 -29.79
C GLU A 513 -35.54 -12.03 -28.63
N SER A 514 -34.92 -12.39 -27.49
CA SER A 514 -34.84 -11.57 -26.28
C SER A 514 -33.95 -10.32 -26.40
N TRP A 515 -32.89 -10.35 -27.23
CA TRP A 515 -31.94 -9.23 -27.30
C TRP A 515 -32.54 -7.93 -27.84
N GLU A 516 -33.46 -7.97 -28.82
CA GLU A 516 -34.12 -6.77 -29.35
C GLU A 516 -35.02 -6.10 -28.30
N GLU A 517 -35.66 -6.90 -27.45
CA GLU A 517 -36.43 -6.43 -26.30
C GLU A 517 -35.52 -5.92 -25.19
N THR A 518 -34.41 -6.61 -24.89
CA THR A 518 -33.44 -6.19 -23.86
C THR A 518 -32.71 -4.89 -24.22
N VAL A 519 -32.39 -4.65 -25.50
CA VAL A 519 -31.87 -3.34 -25.98
C VAL A 519 -32.90 -2.25 -25.72
N ARG A 520 -34.17 -2.49 -26.03
CA ARG A 520 -35.25 -1.52 -25.80
C ARG A 520 -35.48 -1.28 -24.31
N GLU A 521 -35.43 -2.31 -23.48
CA GLU A 521 -35.50 -2.19 -22.02
C GLU A 521 -34.33 -1.38 -21.47
N MET A 522 -33.09 -1.65 -21.90
CA MET A 522 -31.95 -0.81 -21.52
C MET A 522 -32.08 0.63 -22.01
N GLU A 523 -32.63 0.88 -23.20
CA GLU A 523 -32.89 2.24 -23.67
C GLU A 523 -33.99 2.95 -22.86
N MET A 524 -34.93 2.19 -22.30
CA MET A 524 -35.97 2.71 -21.40
C MET A 524 -35.42 2.96 -19.98
N ASP A 525 -34.53 2.09 -19.49
CA ASP A 525 -33.88 2.20 -18.17
C ASP A 525 -32.75 3.24 -18.14
N ALA A 526 -32.02 3.43 -19.25
CA ALA A 526 -30.86 4.31 -19.35
C ALA A 526 -31.25 5.76 -19.67
N GLN A 527 -32.20 6.29 -18.92
CA GLN A 527 -32.48 7.72 -18.87
C GLN A 527 -31.91 8.27 -17.56
N ILE A 528 -31.37 9.49 -17.61
CA ILE A 528 -31.02 10.21 -16.39
C ILE A 528 -32.31 10.33 -15.58
N LYS A 529 -32.35 9.63 -14.44
CA LYS A 529 -33.56 9.49 -13.62
C LYS A 529 -33.95 10.82 -13.00
N ASP A 530 -32.93 11.59 -12.61
CA ASP A 530 -33.07 12.88 -11.96
C ASP A 530 -32.08 13.90 -12.58
N PHE A 531 -32.62 14.74 -13.47
CA PHE A 531 -31.85 15.78 -14.15
C PHE A 531 -31.45 16.92 -13.22
N ASP A 532 -32.24 17.21 -12.19
CA ASP A 532 -31.94 18.28 -11.24
C ASP A 532 -30.78 17.84 -10.34
N LEU A 533 -30.83 16.60 -9.84
CA LEU A 533 -29.72 16.00 -9.10
C LEU A 533 -28.45 15.95 -9.94
N PHE A 534 -28.55 15.49 -11.19
CA PHE A 534 -27.41 15.45 -12.12
C PHE A 534 -26.77 16.83 -12.32
N TYR A 535 -27.57 17.87 -12.59
CA TYR A 535 -27.07 19.22 -12.80
C TYR A 535 -26.43 19.79 -11.53
N ASN A 536 -27.07 19.60 -10.37
CA ASN A 536 -26.55 20.05 -9.08
C ASN A 536 -25.23 19.35 -8.74
N THR A 537 -25.12 18.03 -8.97
CA THR A 537 -23.87 17.29 -8.76
C THR A 537 -22.77 17.75 -9.70
N MET A 538 -23.06 17.94 -10.99
CA MET A 538 -22.08 18.45 -11.95
C MET A 538 -21.62 19.87 -11.63
N LEU A 539 -22.53 20.73 -11.15
CA LEU A 539 -22.21 22.09 -10.71
C LEU A 539 -21.29 22.06 -9.48
N VAL A 540 -21.61 21.26 -8.46
CA VAL A 540 -20.77 21.13 -7.26
C VAL A 540 -19.40 20.55 -7.62
N LEU A 541 -19.36 19.50 -8.46
CA LEU A 541 -18.10 18.91 -8.91
C LEU A 541 -17.24 19.93 -9.67
N PHE A 542 -17.85 20.72 -10.55
CA PHE A 542 -17.15 21.80 -11.25
C PHE A 542 -16.59 22.86 -10.28
N VAL A 543 -17.36 23.26 -9.28
CA VAL A 543 -16.90 24.22 -8.25
C VAL A 543 -15.76 23.64 -7.40
N VAL A 544 -15.86 22.37 -6.98
CA VAL A 544 -14.81 21.68 -6.21
C VAL A 544 -13.52 21.60 -7.02
N ILE A 545 -13.60 21.16 -8.28
CA ILE A 545 -12.44 21.11 -9.18
C ILE A 545 -11.84 22.51 -9.36
N LEU A 546 -12.68 23.52 -9.61
CA LEU A 546 -12.21 24.91 -9.73
C LEU A 546 -11.49 25.37 -8.46
N LEU A 547 -12.00 25.04 -7.27
CA LEU A 547 -11.37 25.37 -6.00
C LEU A 547 -10.04 24.63 -5.80
N PHE A 548 -9.89 23.39 -6.27
CA PHE A 548 -8.59 22.70 -6.27
C PHE A 548 -7.56 23.44 -7.13
N PHE A 549 -7.95 23.94 -8.31
CA PHE A 549 -7.06 24.77 -9.12
C PHE A 549 -6.77 26.14 -8.49
N LEU A 550 -7.72 26.72 -7.76
CA LEU A 550 -7.54 28.00 -7.07
C LEU A 550 -6.77 27.89 -5.75
N HIS A 551 -6.66 26.70 -5.16
CA HIS A 551 -5.84 26.44 -3.96
C HIS A 551 -4.37 26.82 -4.18
N SER A 552 -3.86 26.66 -5.41
CA SER A 552 -2.52 27.08 -5.83
C SER A 552 -2.29 28.61 -5.68
N LEU A 553 -3.33 29.41 -5.47
CA LEU A 553 -3.18 30.85 -5.22
C LEU A 553 -2.78 31.11 -3.75
N PRO A 554 -1.63 31.78 -3.49
CA PRO A 554 -1.09 32.00 -2.13
C PRO A 554 -2.03 32.73 -1.16
N SER A 555 -3.06 33.41 -1.66
CA SER A 555 -4.04 34.14 -0.84
C SER A 555 -5.16 33.27 -0.26
N LEU A 556 -5.37 32.04 -0.76
CA LEU A 556 -6.47 31.16 -0.36
C LEU A 556 -5.92 29.93 0.38
N HIS A 557 -5.81 30.02 1.70
CA HIS A 557 -5.41 28.90 2.57
C HIS A 557 -6.60 27.97 2.83
N LEU A 558 -6.99 27.18 1.82
CA LEU A 558 -8.06 26.19 1.94
C LEU A 558 -7.53 24.80 1.63
N ASP A 559 -7.31 23.96 2.64
CA ASP A 559 -6.82 22.58 2.43
C ASP A 559 -7.77 21.77 1.51
N LEU A 560 -7.21 20.87 0.71
CA LEU A 560 -7.93 20.12 -0.31
C LEU A 560 -9.04 19.25 0.31
N GLY A 561 -8.74 18.66 1.47
CA GLY A 561 -9.71 17.87 2.23
C GLY A 561 -10.96 18.69 2.61
N TRP A 562 -10.79 19.94 3.06
CA TRP A 562 -11.91 20.80 3.43
C TRP A 562 -12.77 21.19 2.23
N ILE A 563 -12.15 21.47 1.08
CA ILE A 563 -12.87 21.77 -0.16
C ILE A 563 -13.78 20.61 -0.55
N ALA A 564 -13.29 19.37 -0.51
CA ALA A 564 -14.09 18.20 -0.85
C ALA A 564 -15.21 17.92 0.16
N ILE A 565 -14.95 18.04 1.46
CA ILE A 565 -15.97 17.89 2.50
C ILE A 565 -17.07 18.96 2.36
N LEU A 566 -16.70 20.22 2.14
CA LEU A 566 -17.66 21.29 1.92
C LEU A 566 -18.48 21.07 0.64
N GLY A 567 -17.85 20.57 -0.43
CA GLY A 567 -18.54 20.16 -1.64
C GLY A 567 -19.56 19.05 -1.39
N ALA A 568 -19.14 17.99 -0.70
CA ALA A 568 -19.99 16.87 -0.33
C ALA A 568 -21.19 17.31 0.55
N ILE A 569 -20.95 18.10 1.59
CA ILE A 569 -22.00 18.64 2.46
C ILE A 569 -22.94 19.53 1.67
N SER A 570 -22.42 20.42 0.82
CA SER A 570 -23.24 21.31 -0.02
C SER A 570 -24.13 20.50 -0.95
N LEU A 571 -23.60 19.44 -1.57
CA LEU A 571 -24.37 18.57 -2.44
C LEU A 571 -25.47 17.84 -1.68
N LEU A 572 -25.18 17.31 -0.49
CA LEU A 572 -26.17 16.65 0.37
C LEU A 572 -27.32 17.61 0.76
N LEU A 573 -27.00 18.87 1.06
CA LEU A 573 -27.99 19.88 1.41
C LEU A 573 -28.85 20.29 0.19
N ILE A 574 -28.24 20.44 -0.98
CA ILE A 574 -28.94 20.87 -2.21
C ILE A 574 -29.79 19.73 -2.78
N SER A 575 -29.29 18.51 -2.75
CA SER A 575 -29.94 17.33 -3.33
C SER A 575 -31.17 16.87 -2.55
N GLY A 576 -31.32 17.29 -1.28
CA GLY A 576 -32.46 16.89 -0.46
C GLY A 576 -32.58 15.37 -0.28
N ILE A 577 -31.46 14.64 -0.39
CA ILE A 577 -31.42 13.17 -0.30
C ILE A 577 -31.98 12.76 1.07
N GLN A 578 -33.12 12.06 1.05
CA GLN A 578 -33.78 11.61 2.27
C GLN A 578 -33.13 10.35 2.86
N ASN A 579 -32.44 9.56 2.03
CA ASN A 579 -31.76 8.32 2.41
C ASN A 579 -30.23 8.48 2.42
N ILE A 580 -29.71 9.25 3.38
CA ILE A 580 -28.25 9.35 3.58
C ILE A 580 -27.64 7.97 3.86
N GLU A 581 -28.38 7.05 4.48
CA GLU A 581 -27.93 5.68 4.77
C GLU A 581 -27.50 4.91 3.51
N GLU A 582 -28.26 5.02 2.42
CA GLU A 582 -27.96 4.35 1.16
C GLU A 582 -26.68 4.91 0.51
N LEU A 583 -26.47 6.22 0.62
CA LEU A 583 -25.25 6.86 0.17
C LEU A 583 -24.05 6.46 1.05
N MET A 584 -24.22 6.38 2.36
CA MET A 584 -23.16 5.96 3.29
C MET A 584 -22.75 4.50 3.10
N MET A 585 -23.64 3.65 2.54
CA MET A 585 -23.32 2.29 2.12
C MET A 585 -22.42 2.23 0.88
N LYS A 586 -22.42 3.28 0.04
CA LYS A 586 -21.54 3.38 -1.13
C LYS A 586 -20.12 3.85 -0.78
N VAL A 587 -19.95 4.49 0.37
CA VAL A 587 -18.63 4.91 0.84
C VAL A 587 -17.77 3.69 1.16
N GLU A 588 -16.55 3.67 0.65
CA GLU A 588 -15.60 2.57 0.89
C GLU A 588 -14.91 2.70 2.26
N TRP A 589 -15.64 2.46 3.35
CA TRP A 589 -15.11 2.52 4.71
C TRP A 589 -13.85 1.67 4.92
N ALA A 590 -13.79 0.51 4.28
CA ALA A 590 -12.65 -0.38 4.36
C ALA A 590 -11.39 0.23 3.73
N THR A 591 -11.55 1.07 2.71
CA THR A 591 -10.48 1.79 2.03
C THR A 591 -9.96 2.95 2.90
N LEU A 592 -10.85 3.74 3.51
CA LEU A 592 -10.46 4.81 4.46
C LEU A 592 -9.71 4.27 5.70
N LEU A 593 -10.22 3.18 6.29
CA LEU A 593 -9.54 2.51 7.42
C LEU A 593 -8.19 1.91 7.02
N PHE A 594 -8.08 1.43 5.77
CA PHE A 594 -6.83 0.90 5.24
C PHE A 594 -5.76 2.00 5.14
N PHE A 595 -6.11 3.18 4.63
CA PHE A 595 -5.19 4.33 4.58
C PHE A 595 -4.74 4.77 5.98
N ALA A 596 -5.68 4.93 6.91
CA ALA A 596 -5.36 5.32 8.28
C ALA A 596 -4.37 4.34 8.93
N ALA A 597 -4.60 3.03 8.78
CA ALA A 597 -3.69 2.01 9.31
C ALA A 597 -2.35 2.00 8.59
N LEU A 598 -2.33 2.21 7.27
CA LEU A 598 -1.12 2.23 6.47
C LEU A 598 -0.22 3.42 6.81
N PHE A 599 -0.77 4.63 7.04
CA PHE A 599 0.02 5.78 7.47
C PHE A 599 0.75 5.50 8.79
N VAL A 600 0.04 4.93 9.78
CA VAL A 600 0.64 4.51 11.04
C VAL A 600 1.71 3.43 10.84
N LEU A 601 1.47 2.46 9.94
CA LEU A 601 2.45 1.43 9.60
C LEU A 601 3.72 2.05 9.00
N ILE A 602 3.59 2.90 8.00
CA ILE A 602 4.76 3.46 7.29
C ILE A 602 5.58 4.39 8.19
N GLU A 603 4.93 5.28 8.95
CA GLU A 603 5.63 6.11 9.93
C GLU A 603 6.31 5.27 11.02
N GLY A 604 5.63 4.21 11.50
CA GLY A 604 6.25 3.27 12.42
C GLY A 604 7.46 2.53 11.83
N LEU A 605 7.45 2.21 10.53
CA LEU A 605 8.60 1.63 9.83
C LEU A 605 9.74 2.65 9.62
N ALA A 606 9.41 3.94 9.47
CA ALA A 606 10.37 5.02 9.41
C ALA A 606 11.09 5.17 10.77
N GLU A 607 10.37 5.10 11.88
CA GLU A 607 10.93 5.09 13.24
C GLU A 607 11.83 3.87 13.54
N LEU A 608 11.56 2.74 12.88
CA LEU A 608 12.42 1.55 12.87
C LEU A 608 13.64 1.68 11.94
N GLY A 609 13.86 2.84 11.31
CA GLY A 609 15.03 3.12 10.48
C GLY A 609 15.04 2.39 9.12
N LEU A 610 13.99 1.63 8.78
CA LEU A 610 13.92 0.90 7.51
C LEU A 610 13.98 1.85 6.31
N ILE A 611 13.23 2.95 6.40
CA ILE A 611 13.12 3.90 5.29
C ILE A 611 14.45 4.64 5.05
N GLY A 612 15.13 5.06 6.12
CA GLY A 612 16.47 5.64 6.03
C GLY A 612 17.47 4.66 5.43
N PHE A 613 17.43 3.38 5.84
CA PHE A 613 18.29 2.35 5.24
C PHE A 613 18.07 2.19 3.72
N ILE A 614 16.82 2.19 3.26
CA ILE A 614 16.53 2.09 1.82
C ILE A 614 17.01 3.35 1.08
N GLY A 615 16.78 4.54 1.66
CA GLY A 615 17.27 5.82 1.13
C GLY A 615 18.79 5.84 0.97
N ASP A 616 19.54 5.55 2.04
CA ASP A 616 21.00 5.57 2.05
C ASP A 616 21.62 4.61 1.03
N ASN A 617 21.09 3.39 0.91
CA ASN A 617 21.57 2.42 -0.06
C ASN A 617 21.26 2.86 -1.50
N THR A 618 20.11 3.51 -1.71
CA THR A 618 19.73 4.05 -3.01
C THR A 618 20.62 5.24 -3.38
N SER A 619 20.86 6.16 -2.44
CA SER A 619 21.78 7.30 -2.61
C SER A 619 23.19 6.84 -2.94
N LYS A 620 23.72 5.80 -2.26
CA LYS A 620 25.04 5.22 -2.60
C LYS A 620 25.11 4.72 -4.03
N LEU A 621 24.08 4.00 -4.49
CA LEU A 621 24.01 3.51 -5.87
C LEU A 621 23.97 4.66 -6.89
N ILE A 622 23.31 5.77 -6.57
CA ILE A 622 23.28 6.97 -7.44
C ILE A 622 24.65 7.68 -7.44
N LYS A 623 25.31 7.77 -6.29
CA LYS A 623 26.62 8.46 -6.14
C LYS A 623 27.74 7.81 -6.96
N ASP A 624 27.66 6.50 -7.21
CA ASP A 624 28.62 5.76 -8.05
C ASP A 624 28.65 6.25 -9.51
N PHE A 625 27.65 7.03 -9.95
CA PHE A 625 27.57 7.60 -11.29
C PHE A 625 28.04 9.07 -11.34
N PRO A 626 28.56 9.54 -12.50
CA PRO A 626 28.90 10.94 -12.71
C PRO A 626 27.74 11.90 -12.43
N GLU A 627 28.01 13.04 -11.81
CA GLU A 627 27.00 14.03 -11.39
C GLU A 627 26.03 14.43 -12.51
N GLU A 628 26.54 14.62 -13.73
CA GLU A 628 25.75 14.99 -14.92
C GLU A 628 24.64 13.98 -15.29
N HIS A 629 24.75 12.73 -14.83
CA HIS A 629 23.81 11.66 -15.16
C HIS A 629 22.96 11.23 -13.96
N ARG A 630 23.23 11.74 -12.75
CA ARG A 630 22.55 11.32 -11.52
C ARG A 630 21.04 11.59 -11.57
N ASN A 631 20.62 12.78 -12.00
CA ASN A 631 19.20 13.14 -12.08
C ASN A 631 18.43 12.19 -13.02
N GLY A 632 18.92 12.00 -14.25
CA GLY A 632 18.31 11.08 -15.21
C GLY A 632 18.27 9.63 -14.73
N LEU A 633 19.35 9.15 -14.10
CA LEU A 633 19.40 7.83 -13.49
C LEU A 633 18.37 7.68 -12.38
N SER A 634 18.27 8.65 -11.48
CA SER A 634 17.31 8.64 -10.37
C SER A 634 15.88 8.59 -10.86
N ILE A 635 15.53 9.38 -11.89
CA ILE A 635 14.19 9.34 -12.52
C ILE A 635 13.89 7.94 -13.07
N VAL A 636 14.84 7.35 -13.83
CA VAL A 636 14.67 6.01 -14.43
C VAL A 636 14.57 4.94 -13.34
N LEU A 637 15.42 5.02 -12.32
CA LEU A 637 15.46 4.08 -11.20
C LEU A 637 14.13 4.09 -10.44
N ILE A 638 13.70 5.27 -9.98
CA ILE A 638 12.44 5.42 -9.24
C ILE A 638 11.27 4.99 -10.12
N LEU A 639 11.18 5.43 -11.37
CA LEU A 639 10.08 5.06 -12.27
C LEU A 639 9.95 3.54 -12.45
N TRP A 640 11.04 2.85 -12.77
CA TRP A 640 10.99 1.41 -13.07
C TRP A 640 10.90 0.54 -11.83
N VAL A 641 11.58 0.90 -10.74
CA VAL A 641 11.40 0.21 -9.45
C VAL A 641 9.95 0.34 -9.02
N SER A 642 9.38 1.55 -9.11
CA SER A 642 7.97 1.78 -8.80
C SER A 642 7.02 1.00 -9.71
N ALA A 643 7.26 1.00 -11.03
CA ALA A 643 6.40 0.28 -11.96
C ALA A 643 6.42 -1.24 -11.75
N ILE A 644 7.60 -1.83 -11.54
CA ILE A 644 7.73 -3.26 -11.33
C ILE A 644 7.18 -3.66 -9.96
N ALA A 645 7.55 -2.95 -8.90
CA ALA A 645 7.07 -3.25 -7.56
C ALA A 645 5.55 -3.09 -7.46
N SER A 646 5.01 -1.99 -7.98
CA SER A 646 3.56 -1.73 -7.99
C SER A 646 2.80 -2.67 -8.94
N SER A 647 3.47 -3.43 -9.81
CA SER A 647 2.78 -4.48 -10.56
C SER A 647 2.39 -5.67 -9.67
N PHE A 648 3.06 -5.87 -8.54
CA PHE A 648 2.79 -6.97 -7.61
C PHE A 648 2.25 -6.50 -6.25
N ILE A 649 2.44 -5.23 -5.93
CA ILE A 649 2.02 -4.57 -4.70
C ILE A 649 1.01 -3.50 -5.09
N ASP A 650 -0.08 -3.35 -4.33
CA ASP A 650 -1.07 -2.29 -4.57
C ASP A 650 -0.35 -0.92 -4.60
N ASN A 651 -0.76 -0.05 -5.53
CA ASN A 651 -0.11 1.23 -5.81
C ASN A 651 -0.07 2.17 -4.58
N ILE A 652 -1.07 2.05 -3.72
CA ILE A 652 -1.22 2.81 -2.48
C ILE A 652 -0.07 2.55 -1.47
N PRO A 653 0.06 1.35 -0.88
CA PRO A 653 1.07 1.09 0.13
C PRO A 653 2.50 1.18 -0.40
N PHE A 654 2.69 0.97 -1.70
CA PHE A 654 3.96 1.18 -2.33
C PHE A 654 4.34 2.67 -2.38
N THR A 655 3.42 3.54 -2.80
CA THR A 655 3.66 4.99 -2.87
C THR A 655 3.95 5.59 -1.51
N THR A 656 3.15 5.24 -0.49
CA THR A 656 3.38 5.72 0.88
C THR A 656 4.76 5.31 1.40
N ALA A 657 5.23 4.10 1.11
CA ALA A 657 6.57 3.66 1.51
C ALA A 657 7.70 4.38 0.76
N MET A 658 7.48 4.77 -0.49
CA MET A 658 8.49 5.42 -1.32
C MET A 658 8.63 6.92 -1.07
N ILE A 659 7.61 7.60 -0.59
CA ILE A 659 7.68 9.05 -0.31
C ILE A 659 8.82 9.39 0.66
N PRO A 660 8.94 8.78 1.85
CA PRO A 660 10.05 9.09 2.74
C PRO A 660 11.40 8.57 2.22
N VAL A 661 11.43 7.56 1.33
CA VAL A 661 12.66 7.18 0.60
C VAL A 661 13.11 8.30 -0.34
N ILE A 662 12.19 8.90 -1.10
CA ILE A 662 12.51 10.03 -2.01
C ILE A 662 12.97 11.24 -1.20
N LYS A 663 12.30 11.54 -0.08
CA LYS A 663 12.74 12.60 0.85
C LYS A 663 14.18 12.34 1.33
N ALA A 664 14.49 11.12 1.77
CA ALA A 664 15.84 10.77 2.23
C ALA A 664 16.91 10.93 1.12
N ILE A 665 16.59 10.56 -0.13
CA ILE A 665 17.51 10.74 -1.26
C ILE A 665 17.67 12.22 -1.60
N ALA A 666 16.58 13.00 -1.62
CA ALA A 666 16.59 14.42 -1.96
C ALA A 666 17.27 15.29 -0.89
N SER A 667 17.19 14.90 0.38
CA SER A 667 17.87 15.57 1.49
C SER A 667 19.38 15.38 1.50
N ASP A 668 19.93 14.39 0.78
CA ASP A 668 21.36 14.10 0.77
C ASP A 668 22.13 15.15 -0.06
N PRO A 669 22.91 16.05 0.60
CA PRO A 669 23.56 17.17 -0.09
C PRO A 669 24.60 16.72 -1.11
N GLU A 670 25.15 15.51 -0.96
CA GLU A 670 26.17 14.98 -1.87
C GLU A 670 25.57 14.37 -3.14
N VAL A 671 24.28 13.99 -3.12
CA VAL A 671 23.59 13.48 -4.31
C VAL A 671 23.24 14.64 -5.25
N ASN A 672 22.83 15.79 -4.69
CA ASN A 672 22.52 17.04 -5.38
C ASN A 672 21.57 16.84 -6.59
N ILE A 673 20.37 16.30 -6.34
CA ILE A 673 19.33 16.10 -7.35
C ILE A 673 18.03 16.81 -6.97
N PRO A 674 17.27 17.32 -7.96
CA PRO A 674 15.96 17.93 -7.69
C PRO A 674 14.97 16.86 -7.24
N MET A 675 14.17 17.18 -6.21
CA MET A 675 13.16 16.28 -5.65
C MET A 675 11.98 16.06 -6.60
N ARG A 676 11.46 17.14 -7.21
CA ARG A 676 10.22 17.13 -8.02
C ARG A 676 10.22 16.06 -9.13
N PRO A 677 11.28 15.90 -9.95
CA PRO A 677 11.33 14.83 -10.95
C PRO A 677 11.20 13.41 -10.40
N LEU A 678 11.70 13.15 -9.18
CA LEU A 678 11.57 11.84 -8.53
C LEU A 678 10.13 11.61 -8.08
N VAL A 679 9.43 12.66 -7.65
CA VAL A 679 8.02 12.59 -7.28
C VAL A 679 7.15 12.31 -8.51
N TRP A 680 7.40 12.98 -9.63
CA TRP A 680 6.71 12.68 -10.90
C TRP A 680 6.99 11.24 -11.36
N ALA A 681 8.24 10.79 -11.25
CA ALA A 681 8.64 9.41 -11.56
C ALA A 681 7.92 8.39 -10.67
N LEU A 682 7.74 8.68 -9.38
CA LEU A 682 6.98 7.85 -8.46
C LEU A 682 5.50 7.78 -8.86
N ALA A 683 4.87 8.92 -9.14
CA ALA A 683 3.47 8.98 -9.56
C ALA A 683 3.22 8.16 -10.83
N PHE A 684 4.00 8.39 -11.90
CA PHE A 684 3.91 7.59 -13.12
C PHE A 684 4.21 6.11 -12.87
N GLY A 685 5.25 5.81 -12.11
CA GLY A 685 5.70 4.44 -11.85
C GLY A 685 4.67 3.64 -11.07
N ALA A 686 4.16 4.18 -9.95
CA ALA A 686 3.18 3.50 -9.12
C ALA A 686 1.85 3.31 -9.88
N CYS A 687 1.29 4.37 -10.46
CA CYS A 687 -0.02 4.29 -11.10
C CYS A 687 -0.02 3.46 -12.39
N LEU A 688 1.00 3.61 -13.26
CA LEU A 688 1.09 2.79 -14.47
C LEU A 688 1.54 1.35 -14.17
N GLY A 689 2.37 1.17 -13.13
CA GLY A 689 2.83 -0.13 -12.64
C GLY A 689 1.68 -1.05 -12.25
N GLY A 690 0.64 -0.50 -11.61
CA GLY A 690 -0.56 -1.24 -11.21
C GLY A 690 -1.29 -1.96 -12.36
N ASN A 691 -1.07 -1.55 -13.61
CA ASN A 691 -1.59 -2.25 -14.79
C ASN A 691 -0.85 -3.54 -15.14
N GLY A 692 0.32 -3.79 -14.54
CA GLY A 692 1.16 -4.93 -14.91
C GLY A 692 0.55 -6.27 -14.54
N THR A 693 -0.17 -6.37 -13.42
CA THR A 693 -0.82 -7.62 -13.00
C THR A 693 -2.18 -7.40 -12.38
N LEU A 694 -2.93 -8.49 -12.22
CA LEU A 694 -4.28 -8.44 -11.66
C LEU A 694 -4.33 -7.89 -10.22
N ILE A 695 -3.25 -8.07 -9.45
CA ILE A 695 -3.18 -7.64 -8.04
C ILE A 695 -2.49 -6.27 -7.87
N GLY A 696 -1.93 -5.71 -8.93
CA GLY A 696 -1.12 -4.47 -8.86
C GLY A 696 -1.94 -3.21 -8.58
N ALA A 697 -3.24 -3.23 -8.86
CA ALA A 697 -4.15 -2.14 -8.52
C ALA A 697 -5.45 -2.68 -7.95
N SER A 698 -5.96 -2.00 -6.94
CA SER A 698 -7.26 -2.29 -6.32
C SER A 698 -8.43 -2.37 -7.33
N ALA A 699 -8.46 -1.47 -8.32
CA ALA A 699 -9.47 -1.45 -9.37
C ALA A 699 -9.49 -2.76 -10.20
N ASN A 700 -8.34 -3.38 -10.44
CA ASN A 700 -8.25 -4.64 -11.17
C ASN A 700 -8.95 -5.78 -10.40
N VAL A 701 -8.73 -5.85 -9.09
CA VAL A 701 -9.34 -6.86 -8.22
C VAL A 701 -10.84 -6.64 -8.10
N VAL A 702 -11.28 -5.38 -7.98
CA VAL A 702 -12.70 -5.03 -7.90
C VAL A 702 -13.43 -5.35 -9.20
N MET A 703 -12.85 -5.04 -10.36
CA MET A 703 -13.38 -5.43 -11.67
C MET A 703 -13.62 -6.95 -11.74
N VAL A 704 -12.63 -7.75 -11.31
CA VAL A 704 -12.78 -9.22 -11.30
C VAL A 704 -13.84 -9.67 -10.31
N GLY A 705 -13.92 -9.07 -9.12
CA GLY A 705 -14.95 -9.39 -8.14
C GLY A 705 -16.37 -9.14 -8.67
N LEU A 706 -16.58 -8.03 -9.40
CA LEU A 706 -17.85 -7.71 -10.05
C LEU A 706 -18.14 -8.66 -11.23
N ALA A 707 -17.14 -8.93 -12.06
CA ALA A 707 -17.28 -9.88 -13.15
C ALA A 707 -17.65 -11.29 -12.64
N GLU A 708 -17.06 -11.73 -11.52
CA GLU A 708 -17.36 -13.02 -10.91
C GLU A 708 -18.80 -13.10 -10.37
N GLN A 709 -19.37 -12.00 -9.89
CA GLN A 709 -20.79 -11.93 -9.47
C GLN A 709 -21.73 -12.20 -10.65
N GLU A 710 -21.35 -11.79 -11.85
CA GLU A 710 -22.06 -12.03 -13.12
C GLU A 710 -21.63 -13.35 -13.80
N GLY A 711 -20.93 -14.24 -13.09
CA GLY A 711 -20.49 -15.55 -13.59
C GLY A 711 -19.28 -15.52 -14.53
N ILE A 712 -18.69 -14.34 -14.77
CA ILE A 712 -17.54 -14.14 -15.66
C ILE A 712 -16.25 -14.32 -14.86
N THR A 713 -15.48 -15.38 -15.17
CA THR A 713 -14.22 -15.66 -14.47
C THR A 713 -13.02 -15.13 -15.23
N ILE A 714 -12.30 -14.18 -14.63
CA ILE A 714 -11.09 -13.59 -15.19
C ILE A 714 -9.89 -14.14 -14.42
N THR A 715 -9.01 -14.86 -15.11
CA THR A 715 -7.83 -15.45 -14.47
C THR A 715 -6.65 -14.47 -14.47
N PHE A 716 -5.78 -14.59 -13.47
CA PHE A 716 -4.53 -13.83 -13.39
C PHE A 716 -3.73 -13.85 -14.70
N ASN A 717 -3.55 -15.03 -15.31
CA ASN A 717 -2.82 -15.16 -16.56
C ASN A 717 -3.49 -14.42 -17.71
N ARG A 718 -4.82 -14.43 -17.77
CA ARG A 718 -5.57 -13.74 -18.83
C ARG A 718 -5.38 -12.24 -18.72
N PHE A 719 -5.36 -11.70 -17.50
CA PHE A 719 -5.00 -10.31 -17.26
C PHE A 719 -3.53 -10.05 -17.61
N PHE A 720 -2.60 -10.83 -17.06
CA PHE A 720 -1.15 -10.63 -17.18
C PHE A 720 -0.65 -10.55 -18.63
N VAL A 721 -1.19 -11.39 -19.52
CA VAL A 721 -0.82 -11.40 -20.96
C VAL A 721 -1.14 -10.07 -21.64
N LEU A 722 -2.14 -9.34 -21.17
CA LEU A 722 -2.45 -7.99 -21.65
C LEU A 722 -1.76 -6.92 -20.80
N GLY A 723 -1.96 -6.97 -19.49
CA GLY A 723 -1.56 -5.94 -18.53
C GLY A 723 -0.06 -5.72 -18.47
N PHE A 724 0.74 -6.79 -18.38
CA PHE A 724 2.19 -6.67 -18.22
C PHE A 724 2.85 -6.02 -19.44
N PRO A 725 2.58 -6.44 -20.68
CA PRO A 725 3.08 -5.72 -21.86
C PRO A 725 2.58 -4.28 -21.94
N MET A 726 1.30 -4.03 -21.62
CA MET A 726 0.74 -2.67 -21.61
C MET A 726 1.49 -1.77 -20.64
N MET A 727 1.75 -2.24 -19.42
CA MET A 727 2.56 -1.53 -18.41
C MET A 727 3.96 -1.20 -18.94
N LEU A 728 4.66 -2.16 -19.55
CA LEU A 728 5.99 -1.89 -20.11
C LEU A 728 5.96 -0.76 -21.16
N GLY A 729 4.96 -0.77 -22.03
CA GLY A 729 4.79 0.25 -23.07
C GLY A 729 4.45 1.63 -22.50
N THR A 730 3.49 1.70 -21.59
CA THR A 730 3.08 2.95 -20.94
C THR A 730 4.21 3.55 -20.09
N THR A 731 4.88 2.72 -19.28
CA THR A 731 6.03 3.16 -18.46
C THR A 731 7.20 3.62 -19.31
N THR A 732 7.46 2.97 -20.45
CA THR A 732 8.52 3.43 -21.38
C THR A 732 8.20 4.81 -21.96
N VAL A 733 6.94 5.07 -22.32
CA VAL A 733 6.54 6.39 -22.83
C VAL A 733 6.63 7.45 -21.73
N ALA A 734 6.21 7.12 -20.50
CA ALA A 734 6.37 8.00 -19.35
C ALA A 734 7.85 8.31 -19.06
N MET A 735 8.74 7.30 -19.15
CA MET A 735 10.18 7.48 -19.00
C MET A 735 10.73 8.49 -20.02
N VAL A 736 10.41 8.31 -21.30
CA VAL A 736 10.89 9.21 -22.36
C VAL A 736 10.36 10.62 -22.13
N TYR A 737 9.09 10.76 -21.75
CA TYR A 737 8.49 12.05 -21.40
C TYR A 737 9.23 12.73 -20.24
N LEU A 738 9.44 12.03 -19.13
CA LEU A 738 10.11 12.58 -17.95
C LEU A 738 11.57 12.96 -18.23
N LEU A 739 12.31 12.15 -18.98
CA LEU A 739 13.67 12.47 -19.37
C LEU A 739 13.74 13.70 -20.27
N ILE A 740 12.80 13.85 -21.21
CA ILE A 740 12.74 15.05 -22.05
C ILE A 740 12.44 16.29 -21.20
N CYS A 741 11.40 16.26 -20.36
CA CYS A 741 10.99 17.42 -19.58
C CYS A 741 12.03 17.81 -18.52
N HIS A 742 12.54 16.86 -17.74
CA HIS A 742 13.34 17.15 -16.55
C HIS A 742 14.85 17.01 -16.74
N VAL A 743 15.32 16.41 -17.84
CA VAL A 743 16.76 16.32 -18.15
C VAL A 743 17.11 17.20 -19.35
N ALA A 744 16.29 17.21 -20.41
CA ALA A 744 16.61 18.03 -21.59
C ALA A 744 16.11 19.48 -21.49
N PHE A 745 14.94 19.71 -20.88
CA PHE A 745 14.36 21.04 -20.71
C PHE A 745 14.47 21.61 -19.30
N GLU A 746 14.95 20.82 -18.33
CA GLU A 746 15.07 21.21 -16.90
C GLU A 746 13.77 21.84 -16.33
N TRP A 747 12.62 21.40 -16.85
CA TRP A 747 11.31 21.84 -16.39
C TRP A 747 10.95 21.08 -15.12
N HIS A 748 11.50 21.49 -13.97
CA HIS A 748 11.35 20.79 -12.68
C HIS A 748 10.01 21.00 -12.00
#